data_AF-A0A9Q9RTG3-F1
#
_entry.id   AF-A0A9Q9RTG3-F1
#
_cell.length_a   1.000
_cell.length_b   1.000
_cell.length_c   1.000
_cell.angle_alpha   90.00
_cell.angle_beta   90.00
_cell.angle_gamma   90.00
#
_symmetry.space_group_name_H-M   'P 1'
#
loop_
_entity.id
_entity.type
_entity.pdbx_description
1 polymer ?
#
loop_
_entity_poly.entity_id
_entity_poly.type
_entity_poly.pdbx_seq_one_letter_code
_entity_poly.pdbx_strand_id
1 'polypeptide(L)'
;MRLTSIVLALQSVGLISARAISHPGLRVETFINHGSSFDMVSSLIIGSQAAVLIDLPMAIEGAEALADWVRNTTDKPLVAAFTTHFHPDHYLSGGALLSRFPEAKYYANSKAAAEIKKEAAHKVKLMKGVLGEKSIVNKVHLPTPYDFSFFTLPGDEATPIHFLNPLTGDTVDETLFWIPSTKTLIAGDSVYGHDMHLWLADSLTKALTESWLSTLDLIDYLKPDVVIPGHSLSNKKFGCSIDVDHTRSYLRYWQKEIEANGLDHFTPQAIFNKFNKQFPGLLNLNSSTSAFLLNSTAEQFGRGGTRQVHYINLAAYTDVDTLDGTAAALQSQVQSLETSLDEAQQRIKELEERLTQKSSLQNPLQSLQPQLGEYDVSYSGRASLDLGLELPPQHEALSGVNKFLATFNTILPLFHPQRLLSRVNSWYERPHQRDTSTWAAINVVLSLAYRHIPDEEKPPNYSTLHFMNKAQSVLNDIMLGDSSLLDVQTIVGMVVLLQATSDLKPASALIPIALRLAHGLQLHSRSNSDHLSASETLERDRVLWIAYILDRDISMRTKLPPIQSQNDVSIDWPSATPTDGAGMLYTADNSSSFNFFLSRVQLAHIQGEVYEAMLSKSPTASDAYVRFDNVTRIHQMLDDWLARIPSEFSPSAITQSGNANLQRAFGVLYSSHLTCRSVVCKAHAMEAQWIPSLQDFGRKAVEQEAVTAPRLPVGWHKLVHESREYIELFIAINRKDPAFIWMTACTYISAAERIFPDSSLFTTFHFLPFPPNTMAPLPLPGFASFTKSWHAEPYPFISPTRPELSAPGKNVVITGGGTGIGQATGIAFAQAGAKSIAIVGRRVECLETSLKAIQAANPSTQVLFETGDVTKLESISTALKNIVDKLGKIDIFIANAGMLPKAGPVYGYDEAQLRQGLEINVIGVFNSLQAFPPLASPGAKVIYVGSGIGHWAPMAEVPGVFGYAAAKAAALKMVDYFAFENPKIHVVSIQPGIIATGINPDLSVGFDTVELPAHFIVWLASEEAEFLRSKFVWANWDAQELLTRAKEIKSTMLLRITLNGVDM
;
A
#
# COMPACT_ATOMS: atom_id res chain seq x y z
N MET A 1 -35.12 -14.92 -16.59
CA MET A 1 -35.04 -13.44 -16.76
C MET A 1 -33.77 -12.87 -16.13
N ARG A 2 -32.65 -13.59 -16.25
CA ARG A 2 -31.29 -13.19 -15.87
C ARG A 2 -30.48 -13.41 -17.14
N LEU A 3 -30.20 -12.35 -17.90
CA LEU A 3 -29.28 -12.30 -19.07
C LEU A 3 -29.51 -11.04 -19.92
N THR A 4 -30.61 -10.30 -19.75
CA THR A 4 -30.85 -9.08 -20.55
C THR A 4 -29.98 -7.88 -20.15
N SER A 5 -29.45 -7.86 -18.91
CA SER A 5 -28.49 -6.84 -18.45
C SER A 5 -27.03 -7.19 -18.77
N ILE A 6 -26.78 -8.41 -19.27
CA ILE A 6 -25.44 -8.94 -19.61
C ILE A 6 -25.07 -8.58 -21.06
N VAL A 7 -26.07 -8.35 -21.92
CA VAL A 7 -25.89 -8.09 -23.37
C VAL A 7 -25.41 -6.66 -23.69
N LEU A 8 -25.59 -5.70 -22.78
CA LEU A 8 -25.16 -4.30 -22.98
C LEU A 8 -23.70 -4.04 -22.55
N ALA A 9 -23.14 -4.86 -21.66
CA ALA A 9 -21.75 -4.72 -21.17
C ALA A 9 -20.70 -5.16 -22.20
N LEU A 10 -21.09 -5.94 -23.21
CA LEU A 10 -20.19 -6.60 -24.14
C LEU A 10 -20.01 -5.92 -25.50
N GLN A 11 -20.82 -4.91 -25.81
CA GLN A 11 -20.75 -4.24 -27.11
C GLN A 11 -19.53 -3.31 -27.24
N SER A 12 -18.83 -2.98 -26.16
CA SER A 12 -17.69 -2.05 -26.14
C SER A 12 -16.31 -2.71 -26.34
N VAL A 13 -16.14 -4.01 -26.04
CA VAL A 13 -14.87 -4.75 -26.32
C VAL A 13 -14.55 -4.80 -27.83
N GLY A 14 -15.55 -4.58 -28.69
CA GLY A 14 -15.42 -4.55 -30.15
C GLY A 14 -14.92 -3.23 -30.76
N LEU A 15 -14.76 -2.16 -29.98
CA LEU A 15 -14.39 -0.82 -30.49
C LEU A 15 -12.93 -0.42 -30.19
N ILE A 16 -12.04 -1.40 -30.05
CA ILE A 16 -10.58 -1.16 -30.12
C ILE A 16 -10.13 -1.40 -31.56
N SER A 17 -10.27 -0.37 -32.40
CA SER A 17 -9.41 -0.11 -33.56
C SER A 17 -9.83 1.20 -34.23
N ALA A 18 -9.11 2.29 -33.94
CA ALA A 18 -8.55 3.18 -34.97
C ALA A 18 -7.99 4.48 -34.33
N ARG A 19 -6.71 4.46 -33.94
CA ARG A 19 -5.70 5.36 -34.52
C ARG A 19 -4.31 4.88 -34.09
N ALA A 20 -3.71 4.13 -35.01
CA ALA A 20 -2.32 3.75 -34.96
C ALA A 20 -1.42 4.99 -35.07
N ILE A 21 -0.59 5.22 -34.06
CA ILE A 21 0.81 5.55 -34.31
C ILE A 21 1.47 4.18 -34.46
N SER A 22 2.06 3.90 -35.62
CA SER A 22 2.60 2.58 -35.97
C SER A 22 3.82 2.23 -35.11
N HIS A 23 3.58 1.53 -34.01
CA HIS A 23 4.59 0.68 -33.36
C HIS A 23 4.40 -0.76 -33.85
N PRO A 24 5.47 -1.53 -34.10
CA PRO A 24 5.34 -2.95 -34.44
C PRO A 24 4.73 -3.67 -33.23
N GLY A 25 3.48 -4.11 -33.36
CA GLY A 25 2.72 -4.71 -32.26
C GLY A 25 3.26 -6.08 -31.83
N LEU A 26 2.84 -6.51 -30.64
CA LEU A 26 3.07 -7.87 -30.14
C LEU A 26 2.62 -8.90 -31.19
N ARG A 27 3.39 -9.98 -31.34
CA ARG A 27 3.04 -11.11 -32.20
C ARG A 27 3.07 -12.39 -31.39
N VAL A 28 2.09 -13.27 -31.62
CA VAL A 28 2.05 -14.60 -30.98
C VAL A 28 2.27 -15.67 -32.04
N GLU A 29 3.25 -16.53 -31.79
CA GLU A 29 3.55 -17.71 -32.61
C GLU A 29 3.29 -18.98 -31.79
N THR A 30 2.90 -20.07 -32.44
CA THR A 30 2.52 -21.31 -31.73
C THR A 30 3.33 -22.50 -32.22
N PHE A 31 3.61 -23.43 -31.31
CA PHE A 31 4.34 -24.66 -31.57
C PHE A 31 3.61 -25.85 -30.93
N ILE A 32 3.32 -26.88 -31.72
CA ILE A 32 2.64 -28.09 -31.24
C ILE A 32 3.70 -29.14 -30.90
N ASN A 33 3.73 -29.57 -29.64
CA ASN A 33 4.68 -30.55 -29.15
C ASN A 33 4.14 -31.97 -29.39
N HIS A 34 4.34 -32.48 -30.61
CA HIS A 34 3.81 -33.77 -31.04
C HIS A 34 4.33 -34.96 -30.21
N GLY A 35 3.53 -36.03 -30.18
CA GLY A 35 3.95 -37.32 -29.63
C GLY A 35 3.97 -37.34 -28.11
N SER A 36 5.16 -37.53 -27.50
CA SER A 36 5.32 -37.78 -26.06
C SER A 36 4.99 -36.60 -25.14
N SER A 37 4.61 -35.45 -25.69
CA SER A 37 4.06 -34.31 -24.92
C SER A 37 2.60 -34.02 -25.29
N PHE A 38 1.87 -35.05 -25.73
CA PHE A 38 0.42 -35.03 -25.95
C PHE A 38 -0.07 -33.91 -26.87
N ASP A 39 0.71 -33.54 -27.89
CA ASP A 39 0.33 -32.49 -28.84
C ASP A 39 -0.07 -31.16 -28.15
N MET A 40 0.54 -30.88 -26.99
CA MET A 40 0.33 -29.62 -26.26
C MET A 40 0.89 -28.43 -27.05
N VAL A 41 0.22 -27.28 -26.97
CA VAL A 41 0.53 -26.05 -27.72
C VAL A 41 1.32 -25.07 -26.86
N SER A 42 2.58 -24.81 -27.22
CA SER A 42 3.39 -23.75 -26.63
C SER A 42 3.18 -22.46 -27.40
N SER A 43 3.08 -21.33 -26.70
CA SER A 43 2.85 -20.01 -27.32
C SER A 43 4.00 -19.06 -27.04
N LEU A 44 4.61 -18.48 -28.08
CA LEU A 44 5.68 -17.51 -27.98
C LEU A 44 5.14 -16.11 -28.26
N ILE A 45 5.12 -15.26 -27.24
CA ILE A 45 4.76 -13.85 -27.34
C ILE A 45 6.03 -13.05 -27.62
N ILE A 46 6.07 -12.37 -28.77
CA ILE A 46 7.24 -11.64 -29.26
C ILE A 46 6.92 -10.15 -29.27
N GLY A 47 7.69 -9.38 -28.51
CA GLY A 47 7.68 -7.92 -28.52
C GLY A 47 8.83 -7.32 -29.33
N SER A 48 8.99 -6.01 -29.17
CA SER A 48 10.00 -5.19 -29.82
C SER A 48 11.43 -5.46 -29.31
N GLN A 49 11.62 -5.74 -28.02
CA GLN A 49 12.94 -6.00 -27.41
C GLN A 49 13.08 -7.36 -26.72
N ALA A 50 11.99 -8.08 -26.47
CA ALA A 50 12.01 -9.34 -25.73
C ALA A 50 10.91 -10.30 -26.18
N ALA A 51 11.03 -11.56 -25.78
CA ALA A 51 10.00 -12.57 -25.97
C ALA A 51 9.71 -13.33 -24.67
N VAL A 52 8.49 -13.87 -24.56
CA VAL A 52 8.03 -14.72 -23.45
C VAL A 52 7.35 -15.97 -24.00
N LEU A 53 7.68 -17.12 -23.41
CA LEU A 53 7.14 -18.42 -23.79
C LEU A 53 6.07 -18.88 -22.79
N ILE A 54 4.94 -19.38 -23.27
CA ILE A 54 3.86 -19.96 -22.46
C ILE A 54 3.81 -21.46 -22.75
N ASP A 55 3.82 -22.24 -21.67
CA ASP A 55 3.82 -23.70 -21.57
C ASP A 55 5.06 -24.42 -22.13
N LEU A 56 5.52 -25.41 -21.37
CA LEU A 56 6.77 -26.13 -21.58
C LEU A 56 6.51 -27.64 -21.63
N PRO A 57 7.05 -28.38 -22.61
CA PRO A 57 6.65 -29.76 -22.87
C PRO A 57 7.07 -30.74 -21.77
N MET A 58 6.39 -31.90 -21.76
CA MET A 58 6.68 -33.00 -20.85
C MET A 58 8.03 -33.66 -21.11
N ALA A 59 8.36 -33.89 -22.39
CA ALA A 59 9.50 -34.71 -22.81
C ALA A 59 10.72 -33.87 -23.18
N ILE A 60 11.92 -34.42 -22.94
CA ILE A 60 13.20 -33.76 -23.25
C ILE A 60 13.33 -33.48 -24.75
N GLU A 61 12.96 -34.44 -25.61
CA GLU A 61 13.05 -34.23 -27.07
C GLU A 61 12.16 -33.07 -27.53
N GLY A 62 10.97 -32.94 -26.93
CA GLY A 62 10.07 -31.81 -27.18
C GLY A 62 10.66 -30.49 -26.70
N ALA A 63 11.27 -30.47 -25.52
CA ALA A 63 11.91 -29.28 -24.95
C ALA A 63 13.09 -28.78 -25.82
N GLU A 64 13.88 -29.71 -26.37
CA GLU A 64 14.98 -29.39 -27.30
C GLU A 64 14.45 -28.85 -28.64
N ALA A 65 13.45 -29.50 -29.22
CA ALA A 65 12.82 -29.05 -30.46
C ALA A 65 12.17 -27.67 -30.32
N LEU A 66 11.47 -27.43 -29.21
CA LEU A 66 10.87 -26.13 -28.89
C LEU A 66 11.94 -25.04 -28.70
N ALA A 67 13.05 -25.35 -28.01
CA ALA A 67 14.16 -24.41 -27.85
C ALA A 67 14.80 -24.01 -29.19
N ASP A 68 14.98 -24.97 -30.10
CA ASP A 68 15.49 -24.70 -31.44
C ASP A 68 14.49 -23.91 -32.28
N TRP A 69 13.19 -24.22 -32.17
CA TRP A 69 12.13 -23.45 -32.82
C TRP A 69 12.07 -21.99 -32.32
N VAL A 70 12.15 -21.74 -31.01
CA VAL A 70 12.19 -20.38 -30.44
C VAL A 70 13.35 -19.57 -31.03
N ARG A 71 14.56 -20.15 -31.06
CA ARG A 71 15.77 -19.48 -31.63
C ARG A 71 15.64 -19.19 -33.13
N ASN A 72 14.91 -20.03 -33.86
CA ASN A 72 14.68 -19.84 -35.29
C ASN A 72 13.53 -18.87 -35.59
N THR A 73 12.64 -18.63 -34.62
CA THR A 73 11.41 -17.84 -34.80
C THR A 73 11.62 -16.36 -34.49
N THR A 74 12.53 -16.03 -33.57
CA THR A 74 12.80 -14.65 -33.15
C THR A 74 14.27 -14.43 -32.82
N ASP A 75 14.77 -13.23 -33.13
CA ASP A 75 16.07 -12.73 -32.69
C ASP A 75 16.00 -12.11 -31.29
N LYS A 76 14.79 -11.91 -30.75
CA LYS A 76 14.56 -11.30 -29.44
C LYS A 76 14.95 -12.25 -28.30
N PRO A 77 15.58 -11.74 -27.24
CA PRO A 77 15.92 -12.55 -26.08
C PRO A 77 14.64 -13.08 -25.40
N LEU A 78 14.65 -14.38 -25.10
CA LEU A 78 13.64 -14.98 -24.24
C LEU A 78 13.93 -14.56 -22.79
N VAL A 79 13.08 -13.71 -22.21
CA VAL A 79 13.29 -13.14 -20.86
C VAL A 79 12.50 -13.86 -19.78
N ALA A 80 11.41 -14.54 -20.17
CA ALA A 80 10.66 -15.38 -19.26
C ALA A 80 9.92 -16.52 -19.96
N ALA A 81 9.59 -17.54 -19.18
CA ALA A 81 8.63 -18.58 -19.52
C ALA A 81 7.55 -18.67 -18.43
N PHE A 82 6.33 -19.02 -18.82
CA PHE A 82 5.22 -19.24 -17.92
C PHE A 82 4.61 -20.63 -18.14
N THR A 83 4.02 -21.17 -17.09
CA THR A 83 3.14 -22.35 -17.17
C THR A 83 1.73 -21.98 -16.73
N THR A 84 0.74 -22.43 -17.50
CA THR A 84 -0.69 -22.15 -17.29
C THR A 84 -1.24 -22.86 -16.05
N HIS A 85 -0.91 -24.14 -15.86
CA HIS A 85 -1.44 -24.99 -14.78
C HIS A 85 -0.52 -26.19 -14.44
N PHE A 86 -0.90 -27.06 -13.51
CA PHE A 86 0.01 -28.05 -12.90
C PHE A 86 0.02 -29.45 -13.57
N HIS A 87 -0.44 -29.59 -14.81
CA HIS A 87 -0.27 -30.84 -15.56
C HIS A 87 1.17 -31.03 -16.05
N PRO A 88 1.72 -32.26 -15.97
CA PRO A 88 3.14 -32.52 -16.23
C PRO A 88 3.59 -32.14 -17.65
N ASP A 89 2.68 -32.17 -18.60
CA ASP A 89 2.90 -31.80 -19.99
C ASP A 89 3.03 -30.32 -20.27
N HIS A 90 2.84 -29.46 -19.26
CA HIS A 90 3.02 -28.00 -19.35
C HIS A 90 4.23 -27.47 -18.55
N TYR A 91 4.98 -28.33 -17.84
CA TYR A 91 6.17 -27.90 -17.08
C TYR A 91 7.35 -28.88 -16.99
N LEU A 92 7.14 -30.18 -17.13
CA LEU A 92 8.02 -31.17 -16.52
C LEU A 92 9.46 -31.12 -17.09
N SER A 93 9.62 -30.97 -18.41
CA SER A 93 10.93 -30.81 -19.05
C SER A 93 11.32 -29.35 -19.30
N GLY A 94 10.66 -28.39 -18.66
CA GLY A 94 10.97 -26.96 -18.78
C GLY A 94 12.43 -26.62 -18.45
N GLY A 95 13.05 -27.34 -17.50
CA GLY A 95 14.48 -27.17 -17.18
C GLY A 95 15.43 -27.51 -18.33
N ALA A 96 15.07 -28.49 -19.18
CA ALA A 96 15.86 -28.84 -20.36
C ALA A 96 15.83 -27.70 -21.39
N LEU A 97 14.66 -27.09 -21.61
CA LEU A 97 14.51 -25.90 -22.46
C LEU A 97 15.25 -24.69 -21.89
N LEU A 98 15.02 -24.37 -20.61
CA LEU A 98 15.59 -23.17 -19.96
C LEU A 98 17.12 -23.23 -19.86
N SER A 99 17.73 -24.42 -19.90
CA SER A 99 19.19 -24.56 -20.00
C SER A 99 19.77 -23.90 -21.27
N ARG A 100 18.95 -23.76 -22.34
CA ARG A 100 19.29 -23.08 -23.59
C ARG A 100 19.05 -21.56 -23.53
N PHE A 101 18.40 -21.07 -22.47
CA PHE A 101 18.05 -19.66 -22.25
C PHE A 101 18.28 -19.29 -20.77
N PRO A 102 19.54 -19.26 -20.30
CA PRO A 102 19.86 -19.15 -18.87
C PRO A 102 19.37 -17.86 -18.19
N GLU A 103 19.14 -16.80 -18.96
CA GLU A 103 18.61 -15.51 -18.48
C GLU A 103 17.08 -15.51 -18.34
N ALA A 104 16.39 -16.49 -18.93
CA ALA A 104 14.94 -16.58 -18.89
C ALA A 104 14.46 -17.00 -17.50
N LYS A 105 13.59 -16.20 -16.89
CA LYS A 105 12.94 -16.53 -15.61
C LYS A 105 11.73 -17.43 -15.84
N TYR A 106 11.42 -18.31 -14.90
CA TYR A 106 10.30 -19.25 -15.03
C TYR A 106 9.24 -19.02 -13.98
N TYR A 107 7.98 -18.91 -14.41
CA TYR A 107 6.86 -18.45 -13.59
C TYR A 107 5.60 -19.32 -13.73
N ALA A 108 4.76 -19.30 -12.70
CA ALA A 108 3.39 -19.79 -12.71
C ALA A 108 2.60 -19.07 -11.61
N ASN A 109 1.27 -19.11 -11.64
CA ASN A 109 0.48 -18.58 -10.54
C ASN A 109 0.82 -19.31 -9.22
N SER A 110 0.65 -18.64 -8.07
CA SER A 110 1.07 -19.19 -6.77
C SER A 110 0.51 -20.58 -6.46
N LYS A 111 -0.74 -20.85 -6.83
CA LYS A 111 -1.39 -22.13 -6.55
C LYS A 111 -0.85 -23.24 -7.45
N ALA A 112 -0.76 -23.01 -8.75
CA ALA A 112 -0.14 -23.94 -9.69
C ALA A 112 1.33 -24.21 -9.33
N ALA A 113 2.11 -23.19 -8.97
CA ALA A 113 3.51 -23.35 -8.55
C ALA A 113 3.64 -24.22 -7.28
N ALA A 114 2.71 -24.09 -6.33
CA ALA A 114 2.67 -24.90 -5.12
C ALA A 114 2.35 -26.37 -5.41
N GLU A 115 1.38 -26.65 -6.28
CA GLU A 115 1.00 -28.02 -6.64
C GLU A 115 2.08 -28.70 -7.51
N ILE A 116 2.69 -27.97 -8.46
CA ILE A 116 3.87 -28.45 -9.19
C ILE A 116 4.98 -28.85 -8.22
N LYS A 117 5.30 -28.01 -7.23
CA LYS A 117 6.33 -28.30 -6.24
C LYS A 117 6.03 -29.56 -5.42
N LYS A 118 4.77 -29.81 -5.10
CA LYS A 118 4.31 -30.95 -4.31
C LYS A 118 4.38 -32.26 -5.08
N GLU A 119 4.03 -32.25 -6.37
CA GLU A 119 3.83 -33.45 -7.16
C GLU A 119 4.98 -33.80 -8.11
N ALA A 120 5.84 -32.84 -8.46
CA ALA A 120 6.87 -32.97 -9.50
C ALA A 120 7.74 -34.23 -9.35
N ALA A 121 8.23 -34.53 -8.14
CA ALA A 121 9.08 -35.70 -7.91
C ALA A 121 8.34 -37.02 -8.17
N HIS A 122 7.04 -37.07 -7.84
CA HIS A 122 6.21 -38.24 -8.09
C HIS A 122 5.89 -38.38 -9.59
N LYS A 123 5.49 -37.27 -10.23
CA LYS A 123 5.19 -37.21 -11.66
C LYS A 123 6.41 -37.60 -12.51
N VAL A 124 7.63 -37.18 -12.16
CA VAL A 124 8.87 -37.62 -12.81
C VAL A 124 9.03 -39.15 -12.73
N LYS A 125 8.86 -39.74 -11.55
CA LYS A 125 9.00 -41.19 -11.37
C LYS A 125 7.96 -41.96 -12.19
N LEU A 126 6.72 -41.49 -12.19
CA LEU A 126 5.62 -42.10 -12.93
C LEU A 126 5.87 -42.01 -14.44
N MET A 127 6.18 -40.82 -14.95
CA MET A 127 6.37 -40.58 -16.38
C MET A 127 7.62 -41.30 -16.93
N LYS A 128 8.69 -41.47 -16.14
CA LYS A 128 9.82 -42.33 -16.53
C LYS A 128 9.42 -43.79 -16.74
N GLY A 129 8.46 -44.29 -15.96
CA GLY A 129 7.92 -45.63 -16.13
C GLY A 129 7.09 -45.79 -17.41
N VAL A 130 6.48 -44.70 -17.89
CA VAL A 130 5.61 -44.69 -19.08
C VAL A 130 6.40 -44.39 -20.36
N LEU A 131 7.23 -43.34 -20.36
CA LEU A 131 7.91 -42.80 -21.55
C LEU A 131 9.39 -43.19 -21.64
N GLY A 132 9.92 -43.85 -20.60
CA GLY A 132 11.30 -44.28 -20.53
C GLY A 132 12.22 -43.30 -19.80
N GLU A 133 13.28 -43.84 -19.19
CA GLU A 133 14.26 -43.10 -18.38
C GLU A 133 14.93 -41.92 -19.10
N LYS A 134 15.10 -42.01 -20.43
CA LYS A 134 15.84 -41.02 -21.22
C LYS A 134 14.98 -39.84 -21.67
N SER A 135 13.66 -40.01 -21.69
CA SER A 135 12.72 -39.04 -22.28
C SER A 135 12.27 -37.99 -21.26
N ILE A 136 12.54 -38.21 -19.96
CA ILE A 136 12.03 -37.42 -18.84
C ILE A 136 13.18 -36.94 -17.95
N VAL A 137 13.18 -35.66 -17.57
CA VAL A 137 14.23 -35.07 -16.74
C VAL A 137 14.33 -35.73 -15.35
N ASN A 138 15.56 -35.77 -14.80
CA ASN A 138 15.79 -36.28 -13.44
C ASN A 138 15.29 -35.32 -12.35
N LYS A 139 15.28 -34.02 -12.64
CA LYS A 139 14.88 -32.97 -11.69
C LYS A 139 14.14 -31.88 -12.46
N VAL A 140 12.92 -31.62 -12.02
CA VAL A 140 12.09 -30.54 -12.56
C VAL A 140 12.65 -29.18 -12.11
N HIS A 141 12.69 -28.23 -13.03
CA HIS A 141 12.93 -26.82 -12.70
C HIS A 141 11.60 -26.20 -12.26
N LEU A 142 11.50 -25.79 -11.00
CA LEU A 142 10.23 -25.33 -10.43
C LEU A 142 9.94 -23.88 -10.84
N PRO A 143 8.69 -23.53 -11.20
CA PRO A 143 8.33 -22.14 -11.47
C PRO A 143 8.35 -21.32 -10.18
N THR A 144 8.72 -20.04 -10.32
CA THR A 144 8.58 -19.04 -9.26
C THR A 144 7.13 -18.55 -9.23
N PRO A 145 6.49 -18.44 -8.06
CA PRO A 145 5.17 -17.83 -7.95
C PRO A 145 5.12 -16.42 -8.54
N TYR A 146 4.10 -16.14 -9.33
CA TYR A 146 3.85 -14.85 -9.95
C TYR A 146 2.41 -14.40 -9.67
N ASP A 147 2.25 -13.43 -8.77
CA ASP A 147 0.94 -12.99 -8.22
C ASP A 147 0.48 -11.62 -8.76
N PHE A 148 1.07 -11.16 -9.86
CA PHE A 148 0.61 -9.94 -10.53
C PHE A 148 -0.47 -10.25 -11.57
N SER A 149 -1.36 -9.28 -11.82
CA SER A 149 -2.50 -9.41 -12.74
C SER A 149 -2.17 -9.12 -14.21
N PHE A 150 -0.98 -8.62 -14.51
CA PHE A 150 -0.47 -8.44 -15.88
C PHE A 150 1.06 -8.36 -15.88
N PHE A 151 1.66 -8.46 -17.07
CA PHE A 151 3.05 -8.08 -17.32
C PHE A 151 3.18 -7.33 -18.65
N THR A 152 4.30 -6.63 -18.83
CA THR A 152 4.67 -6.00 -20.10
C THR A 152 6.03 -6.51 -20.55
N LEU A 153 6.28 -6.43 -21.86
CA LEU A 153 7.61 -6.68 -22.42
C LEU A 153 8.38 -5.36 -22.55
N PRO A 154 9.71 -5.36 -22.32
CA PRO A 154 10.55 -4.20 -22.58
C PRO A 154 10.35 -3.66 -24.00
N GLY A 155 10.10 -2.35 -24.10
CA GLY A 155 9.79 -1.66 -25.35
C GLY A 155 8.33 -1.76 -25.82
N ASP A 156 7.48 -2.52 -25.11
CA ASP A 156 6.05 -2.71 -25.39
C ASP A 156 5.19 -2.44 -24.15
N GLU A 157 5.62 -1.49 -23.31
CA GLU A 157 4.97 -1.16 -22.03
C GLU A 157 3.52 -0.68 -22.19
N ALA A 158 3.16 -0.17 -23.37
CA ALA A 158 1.82 0.29 -23.70
C ALA A 158 0.84 -0.85 -24.06
N THR A 159 1.32 -2.09 -24.22
CA THR A 159 0.49 -3.26 -24.58
C THR A 159 0.61 -4.35 -23.51
N PRO A 160 -0.08 -4.22 -22.37
CA PRO A 160 -0.02 -5.20 -21.29
C PRO A 160 -0.62 -6.56 -21.70
N ILE A 161 -0.05 -7.63 -21.15
CA ILE A 161 -0.55 -9.00 -21.24
C ILE A 161 -1.16 -9.35 -19.89
N HIS A 162 -2.46 -9.61 -19.86
CA HIS A 162 -3.23 -9.81 -18.64
C HIS A 162 -3.31 -11.29 -18.25
N PHE A 163 -3.13 -11.58 -16.96
CA PHE A 163 -3.38 -12.89 -16.39
C PHE A 163 -4.83 -12.96 -15.91
N LEU A 164 -5.56 -13.97 -16.37
CA LEU A 164 -6.90 -14.27 -15.89
C LEU A 164 -6.83 -15.56 -15.07
N ASN A 165 -6.81 -15.41 -13.74
CA ASN A 165 -6.61 -16.51 -12.81
C ASN A 165 -7.09 -16.20 -11.38
N PRO A 166 -7.31 -17.24 -10.54
CA PRO A 166 -7.44 -18.64 -10.93
C PRO A 166 -8.79 -18.89 -11.63
N LEU A 167 -8.75 -19.70 -12.69
CA LEU A 167 -9.94 -20.17 -13.42
C LEU A 167 -9.98 -21.70 -13.39
N THR A 168 -11.07 -22.27 -13.90
CA THR A 168 -11.26 -23.73 -14.01
C THR A 168 -11.28 -24.11 -15.49
N GLY A 169 -10.43 -25.06 -15.87
CA GLY A 169 -10.46 -25.74 -17.16
C GLY A 169 -10.67 -27.24 -16.95
N ASP A 170 -9.83 -28.07 -17.55
CA ASP A 170 -9.85 -29.50 -17.26
C ASP A 170 -9.40 -29.83 -15.83
N THR A 171 -8.72 -28.87 -15.19
CA THR A 171 -8.35 -28.86 -13.78
C THR A 171 -8.57 -27.47 -13.14
N VAL A 172 -8.27 -27.35 -11.85
CA VAL A 172 -8.40 -26.09 -11.09
C VAL A 172 -7.14 -25.22 -11.20
N ASP A 173 -7.26 -23.95 -10.80
CA ASP A 173 -6.13 -23.01 -10.71
C ASP A 173 -5.41 -22.77 -12.05
N GLU A 174 -6.18 -22.84 -13.14
CA GLU A 174 -5.73 -22.48 -14.49
C GLU A 174 -5.49 -20.97 -14.63
N THR A 175 -4.62 -20.62 -15.57
CA THR A 175 -4.27 -19.23 -15.90
C THR A 175 -4.33 -19.02 -17.39
N LEU A 176 -5.21 -18.10 -17.81
CA LEU A 176 -5.34 -17.68 -19.20
C LEU A 176 -4.57 -16.38 -19.42
N PHE A 177 -4.00 -16.19 -20.62
CA PHE A 177 -3.25 -14.99 -20.98
C PHE A 177 -4.01 -14.20 -22.05
N TRP A 178 -4.54 -13.03 -21.67
CA TRP A 178 -5.27 -12.15 -22.56
C TRP A 178 -4.37 -11.03 -23.09
N ILE A 179 -4.30 -10.91 -24.42
CA ILE A 179 -3.48 -9.91 -25.13
C ILE A 179 -4.43 -8.97 -25.90
N PRO A 180 -4.85 -7.84 -25.31
CA PRO A 180 -5.86 -6.97 -25.90
C PRO A 180 -5.43 -6.37 -27.25
N SER A 181 -4.15 -6.05 -27.40
CA SER A 181 -3.61 -5.39 -28.60
C SER A 181 -3.75 -6.23 -29.88
N THR A 182 -3.76 -7.56 -29.75
CA THR A 182 -3.93 -8.51 -30.85
C THR A 182 -5.22 -9.31 -30.76
N LYS A 183 -6.05 -9.04 -29.74
CA LYS A 183 -7.23 -9.83 -29.37
C LYS A 183 -6.94 -11.34 -29.35
N THR A 184 -5.77 -11.72 -28.83
CA THR A 184 -5.34 -13.10 -28.73
C THR A 184 -5.46 -13.58 -27.29
N LEU A 185 -6.07 -14.74 -27.11
CA LEU A 185 -6.18 -15.41 -25.81
C LEU A 185 -5.43 -16.73 -25.86
N ILE A 186 -4.49 -16.94 -24.95
CA ILE A 186 -3.87 -18.26 -24.74
C ILE A 186 -4.63 -18.93 -23.61
N ALA A 187 -5.31 -20.02 -23.93
CA ALA A 187 -6.37 -20.57 -23.10
C ALA A 187 -5.91 -21.65 -22.11
N GLY A 188 -4.73 -22.24 -22.31
CA GLY A 188 -4.36 -23.46 -21.59
C GLY A 188 -5.39 -24.58 -21.85
N ASP A 189 -5.54 -25.49 -20.90
CA ASP A 189 -6.44 -26.64 -21.03
C ASP A 189 -7.90 -26.29 -20.73
N SER A 190 -8.19 -25.00 -20.54
CA SER A 190 -9.54 -24.47 -20.55
C SER A 190 -10.19 -24.54 -21.94
N VAL A 191 -9.42 -24.64 -23.03
CA VAL A 191 -9.93 -24.87 -24.40
C VAL A 191 -9.07 -25.91 -25.11
N TYR A 192 -9.73 -26.89 -25.74
CA TYR A 192 -9.08 -27.91 -26.57
C TYR A 192 -9.39 -27.67 -28.05
N GLY A 193 -8.44 -28.05 -28.91
CA GLY A 193 -8.63 -28.02 -30.36
C GLY A 193 -9.81 -28.90 -30.79
N HIS A 194 -10.59 -28.42 -31.74
CA HIS A 194 -11.73 -29.16 -32.32
C HIS A 194 -11.34 -30.45 -33.05
N ASP A 195 -10.03 -30.70 -33.20
CA ASP A 195 -9.45 -31.90 -33.77
C ASP A 195 -9.08 -32.95 -32.73
N MET A 196 -9.54 -32.84 -31.47
CA MET A 196 -9.29 -33.86 -30.45
C MET A 196 -10.36 -33.99 -29.35
N HIS A 197 -10.30 -35.12 -28.65
CA HIS A 197 -11.06 -35.38 -27.43
C HIS A 197 -10.44 -34.65 -26.23
N LEU A 198 -11.27 -34.25 -25.27
CA LEU A 198 -10.84 -33.54 -24.05
C LEU A 198 -10.41 -34.51 -22.94
N TRP A 199 -9.51 -34.03 -22.08
CA TRP A 199 -9.28 -34.63 -20.77
C TRP A 199 -10.40 -34.23 -19.80
N LEU A 200 -11.14 -35.21 -19.27
CA LEU A 200 -12.15 -34.97 -18.22
C LEU A 200 -11.84 -35.74 -16.95
N ALA A 201 -10.71 -36.45 -16.88
CA ALA A 201 -10.39 -37.34 -15.77
C ALA A 201 -10.27 -36.61 -14.41
N ASP A 202 -10.05 -35.29 -14.44
CA ASP A 202 -9.95 -34.42 -13.26
C ASP A 202 -11.28 -33.74 -12.89
N SER A 203 -12.31 -33.83 -13.75
CA SER A 203 -13.65 -33.30 -13.53
C SER A 203 -14.50 -34.21 -12.62
N LEU A 204 -14.06 -34.41 -11.38
CA LEU A 204 -14.65 -35.37 -10.43
C LEU A 204 -16.02 -34.97 -9.88
N THR A 205 -16.41 -33.70 -10.03
CA THR A 205 -17.67 -33.16 -9.53
C THR A 205 -18.36 -32.32 -10.59
N LYS A 206 -19.69 -32.20 -10.44
CA LYS A 206 -20.51 -31.33 -11.27
C LYS A 206 -20.12 -29.85 -11.17
N ALA A 207 -19.64 -29.42 -10.00
CA ALA A 207 -19.20 -28.04 -9.83
C ALA A 207 -17.97 -27.69 -10.68
N LEU A 208 -17.07 -28.66 -10.91
CA LEU A 208 -15.90 -28.45 -11.78
C LEU A 208 -16.31 -28.29 -13.25
N THR A 209 -17.23 -29.14 -13.75
CA THR A 209 -17.72 -29.00 -15.14
C THR A 209 -18.59 -27.77 -15.34
N GLU A 210 -19.35 -27.33 -14.32
CA GLU A 210 -20.10 -26.08 -14.35
C GLU A 210 -19.19 -24.85 -14.30
N SER A 211 -18.15 -24.84 -13.47
CA SER A 211 -17.17 -23.75 -13.41
C SER A 211 -16.33 -23.67 -14.69
N TRP A 212 -15.98 -24.80 -15.31
CA TRP A 212 -15.33 -24.81 -16.62
C TRP A 212 -16.22 -24.15 -17.70
N LEU A 213 -17.53 -24.41 -17.70
CA LEU A 213 -18.46 -23.70 -18.58
C LEU A 213 -18.51 -22.19 -18.29
N SER A 214 -18.46 -21.77 -17.03
CA SER A 214 -18.34 -20.35 -16.65
C SER A 214 -17.05 -19.72 -17.20
N THR A 215 -15.94 -20.45 -17.19
CA THR A 215 -14.68 -20.02 -17.83
C THR A 215 -14.87 -19.81 -19.34
N LEU A 216 -15.55 -20.72 -20.05
CA LEU A 216 -15.84 -20.55 -21.48
C LEU A 216 -16.74 -19.33 -21.76
N ASP A 217 -17.70 -19.06 -20.87
CA ASP A 217 -18.55 -17.86 -20.97
C ASP A 217 -17.74 -16.57 -20.78
N LEU A 218 -16.70 -16.59 -19.93
CA LEU A 218 -15.72 -15.49 -19.84
C LEU A 218 -14.88 -15.36 -21.13
N ILE A 219 -14.49 -16.45 -21.77
CA ILE A 219 -13.76 -16.41 -23.06
C ILE A 219 -14.62 -15.74 -24.14
N ASP A 220 -15.89 -16.14 -24.27
CA ASP A 220 -16.82 -15.52 -25.22
C ASP A 220 -17.04 -14.03 -24.90
N TYR A 221 -17.03 -13.66 -23.62
CA TYR A 221 -17.10 -12.27 -23.17
C TYR A 221 -15.91 -11.45 -23.71
N LEU A 222 -14.69 -11.98 -23.70
CA LEU A 222 -13.51 -11.24 -24.17
C LEU A 222 -13.51 -10.96 -25.68
N LYS A 223 -14.36 -11.65 -26.45
CA LYS A 223 -14.42 -11.58 -27.92
C LYS A 223 -13.02 -11.65 -28.57
N PRO A 224 -12.19 -12.66 -28.23
CA PRO A 224 -10.91 -12.84 -28.88
C PRO A 224 -11.11 -13.04 -30.39
N ASP A 225 -10.16 -12.58 -31.20
CA ASP A 225 -10.12 -12.95 -32.62
C ASP A 225 -9.46 -14.34 -32.76
N VAL A 226 -8.51 -14.64 -31.87
CA VAL A 226 -7.74 -15.89 -31.83
C VAL A 226 -7.75 -16.46 -30.40
N VAL A 227 -8.12 -17.72 -30.26
CA VAL A 227 -8.04 -18.49 -29.00
C VAL A 227 -7.09 -19.65 -29.22
N ILE A 228 -5.94 -19.66 -28.55
CA ILE A 228 -4.95 -20.73 -28.67
C ILE A 228 -5.29 -21.80 -27.62
N PRO A 229 -5.68 -23.02 -28.02
CA PRO A 229 -6.01 -24.10 -27.10
C PRO A 229 -4.75 -24.69 -26.47
N GLY A 230 -4.91 -25.39 -25.33
CA GLY A 230 -3.81 -26.08 -24.65
C GLY A 230 -3.29 -27.30 -25.42
N HIS A 231 -4.17 -27.96 -26.18
CA HIS A 231 -3.83 -29.09 -27.05
C HIS A 231 -4.50 -28.96 -28.42
N SER A 232 -3.77 -29.31 -29.49
CA SER A 232 -4.33 -29.41 -30.85
C SER A 232 -3.44 -30.29 -31.75
N LEU A 233 -4.03 -30.97 -32.73
CA LEU A 233 -3.27 -31.79 -33.68
C LEU A 233 -2.78 -30.98 -34.90
N SER A 234 -3.27 -29.76 -35.10
CA SER A 234 -2.90 -28.94 -36.24
C SER A 234 -2.81 -27.44 -35.92
N ASN A 235 -1.79 -26.78 -36.45
CA ASN A 235 -1.55 -25.35 -36.24
C ASN A 235 -2.35 -24.45 -37.20
N LYS A 236 -3.42 -24.96 -37.81
CA LYS A 236 -4.17 -24.22 -38.84
C LYS A 236 -5.13 -23.25 -38.16
N LYS A 237 -4.71 -21.97 -38.09
CA LYS A 237 -5.51 -20.79 -37.73
C LYS A 237 -6.58 -21.08 -36.67
N PHE A 238 -6.13 -21.10 -35.42
CA PHE A 238 -7.04 -21.11 -34.27
C PHE A 238 -8.03 -19.95 -34.40
N GLY A 239 -9.33 -20.26 -34.38
CA GLY A 239 -10.41 -19.30 -34.56
C GLY A 239 -11.31 -19.32 -33.34
N CYS A 240 -11.67 -18.13 -32.84
CA CYS A 240 -12.36 -17.96 -31.55
C CYS A 240 -13.57 -18.88 -31.32
N SER A 241 -14.43 -19.11 -32.31
CA SER A 241 -15.69 -19.83 -32.05
C SER A 241 -15.55 -21.35 -32.12
N ILE A 242 -14.67 -21.90 -32.96
CA ILE A 242 -14.72 -23.34 -33.28
C ILE A 242 -14.22 -24.19 -32.10
N ASP A 243 -13.07 -23.82 -31.54
CA ASP A 243 -12.43 -24.60 -30.45
C ASP A 243 -13.17 -24.42 -29.11
N VAL A 244 -13.67 -23.22 -28.84
CA VAL A 244 -14.52 -22.92 -27.67
C VAL A 244 -15.86 -23.65 -27.77
N ASP A 245 -16.53 -23.60 -28.92
CA ASP A 245 -17.81 -24.31 -29.12
C ASP A 245 -17.65 -25.82 -29.08
N HIS A 246 -16.54 -26.35 -29.59
CA HIS A 246 -16.20 -27.77 -29.46
C HIS A 246 -16.07 -28.17 -28.00
N THR A 247 -15.24 -27.45 -27.24
CA THR A 247 -15.02 -27.69 -25.80
C THR A 247 -16.36 -27.62 -25.04
N ARG A 248 -17.15 -26.57 -25.27
CA ARG A 248 -18.48 -26.40 -24.67
C ARG A 248 -19.43 -27.53 -25.02
N SER A 249 -19.50 -27.93 -26.29
CA SER A 249 -20.38 -29.01 -26.75
C SER A 249 -19.98 -30.35 -26.13
N TYR A 250 -18.69 -30.58 -25.97
CA TYR A 250 -18.13 -31.77 -25.31
C TYR A 250 -18.55 -31.84 -23.83
N LEU A 251 -18.40 -30.75 -23.09
CA LEU A 251 -18.80 -30.65 -21.68
C LEU A 251 -20.31 -30.84 -21.51
N ARG A 252 -21.12 -30.19 -22.35
CA ARG A 252 -22.59 -30.35 -22.29
C ARG A 252 -23.03 -31.78 -22.59
N TYR A 253 -22.35 -32.45 -23.52
CA TYR A 253 -22.59 -33.86 -23.79
C TYR A 253 -22.18 -34.75 -22.61
N TRP A 254 -21.01 -34.48 -22.00
CA TRP A 254 -20.55 -35.16 -20.79
C TRP A 254 -21.55 -35.04 -19.64
N GLN A 255 -21.96 -33.81 -19.29
CA GLN A 255 -22.90 -33.53 -18.22
C GLN A 255 -24.20 -34.32 -18.41
N LYS A 256 -24.72 -34.32 -19.64
CA LYS A 256 -25.97 -34.98 -19.99
C LYS A 256 -25.89 -36.51 -19.99
N GLU A 257 -24.87 -37.06 -20.65
CA GLU A 257 -24.85 -38.49 -20.99
C GLU A 257 -24.07 -39.33 -19.99
N ILE A 258 -23.08 -38.77 -19.30
CA ILE A 258 -22.24 -39.49 -18.34
C ILE A 258 -22.48 -38.99 -16.92
N GLU A 259 -22.21 -37.72 -16.63
CA GLU A 259 -22.23 -37.16 -15.27
C GLU A 259 -23.60 -37.32 -14.59
N ALA A 260 -24.69 -37.05 -15.31
CA ALA A 260 -26.07 -37.19 -14.82
C ALA A 260 -26.46 -38.61 -14.39
N ASN A 261 -25.76 -39.65 -14.86
CA ASN A 261 -26.01 -41.04 -14.50
C ASN A 261 -25.19 -41.52 -13.30
N GLY A 262 -24.23 -40.70 -12.84
CA GLY A 262 -23.33 -41.03 -11.73
C GLY A 262 -22.14 -41.92 -12.12
N LEU A 263 -21.16 -41.97 -11.21
CA LEU A 263 -19.95 -42.76 -11.33
C LEU A 263 -20.26 -44.26 -11.46
N ASP A 264 -19.47 -45.01 -12.24
CA ASP A 264 -19.60 -46.46 -12.47
C ASP A 264 -20.93 -46.92 -13.13
N HIS A 265 -21.74 -46.01 -13.67
CA HIS A 265 -22.95 -46.40 -14.40
C HIS A 265 -22.60 -47.17 -15.69
N PHE A 266 -21.68 -46.61 -16.48
CA PHE A 266 -21.20 -47.19 -17.74
C PHE A 266 -19.88 -47.94 -17.54
N THR A 267 -19.54 -48.88 -18.43
CA THR A 267 -18.17 -49.43 -18.52
C THR A 267 -17.26 -48.46 -19.28
N PRO A 268 -15.92 -48.53 -19.11
CA PRO A 268 -14.99 -47.70 -19.90
C PRO A 268 -15.26 -47.79 -21.41
N GLN A 269 -15.42 -49.01 -21.95
CA GLN A 269 -15.74 -49.20 -23.36
C GLN A 269 -17.05 -48.52 -23.79
N ALA A 270 -18.06 -48.48 -22.93
CA ALA A 270 -19.34 -47.82 -23.23
C ALA A 270 -19.20 -46.29 -23.28
N ILE A 271 -18.43 -45.69 -22.36
CA ILE A 271 -18.11 -44.25 -22.38
C ILE A 271 -17.32 -43.92 -23.65
N PHE A 272 -16.25 -44.69 -23.92
CA PHE A 272 -15.42 -44.55 -25.11
C PHE A 272 -16.26 -44.59 -26.40
N ASN A 273 -17.12 -45.60 -26.55
CA ASN A 273 -17.97 -45.75 -27.73
C ASN A 273 -19.00 -44.61 -27.89
N LYS A 274 -19.56 -44.10 -26.77
CA LYS A 274 -20.50 -42.96 -26.80
C LYS A 274 -19.83 -41.71 -27.36
N PHE A 275 -18.65 -41.36 -26.83
CA PHE A 275 -17.93 -40.17 -27.26
C PHE A 275 -17.37 -40.28 -28.67
N ASN A 276 -16.80 -41.42 -29.04
CA ASN A 276 -16.35 -41.65 -30.42
C ASN A 276 -17.51 -41.59 -31.43
N LYS A 277 -18.70 -42.02 -31.03
CA LYS A 277 -19.90 -41.91 -31.87
C LYS A 277 -20.40 -40.46 -31.98
N GLN A 278 -20.39 -39.70 -30.89
CA GLN A 278 -20.89 -38.33 -30.86
C GLN A 278 -19.93 -37.34 -31.55
N PHE A 279 -18.64 -37.57 -31.41
CA PHE A 279 -17.57 -36.74 -32.00
C PHE A 279 -16.75 -37.59 -32.98
N PRO A 280 -17.35 -37.98 -34.13
CA PRO A 280 -16.72 -38.88 -35.07
C PRO A 280 -15.52 -38.22 -35.76
N GLY A 281 -14.48 -39.02 -36.02
CA GLY A 281 -13.30 -38.58 -36.77
C GLY A 281 -12.10 -38.18 -35.91
N LEU A 282 -12.29 -37.98 -34.60
CA LEU A 282 -11.21 -37.60 -33.69
C LEU A 282 -10.20 -38.72 -33.40
N LEU A 283 -10.60 -39.99 -33.54
CA LEU A 283 -9.72 -41.14 -33.30
C LEU A 283 -8.85 -41.54 -34.51
N ASN A 284 -9.24 -41.17 -35.74
CA ASN A 284 -8.56 -41.60 -36.97
C ASN A 284 -7.51 -40.58 -37.44
N LEU A 285 -6.95 -39.84 -36.50
CA LEU A 285 -6.00 -38.77 -36.77
C LEU A 285 -4.57 -39.31 -36.62
N ASN A 286 -3.58 -38.62 -37.20
CA ASN A 286 -2.18 -39.07 -37.23
C ASN A 286 -1.48 -39.04 -35.85
N SER A 287 -2.24 -38.87 -34.76
CA SER A 287 -1.75 -38.87 -33.37
C SER A 287 -2.62 -39.78 -32.50
N SER A 288 -1.98 -40.52 -31.59
CA SER A 288 -2.65 -41.34 -30.59
C SER A 288 -3.18 -40.53 -29.40
N THR A 289 -2.83 -39.24 -29.28
CA THR A 289 -3.19 -38.39 -28.14
C THR A 289 -4.69 -38.34 -27.94
N SER A 290 -5.46 -38.04 -28.98
CA SER A 290 -6.92 -37.94 -28.85
C SER A 290 -7.56 -39.25 -28.38
N ALA A 291 -7.03 -40.41 -28.80
CA ALA A 291 -7.52 -41.70 -28.33
C ALA A 291 -7.13 -41.95 -26.86
N PHE A 292 -5.93 -41.52 -26.47
CA PHE A 292 -5.43 -41.62 -25.10
C PHE A 292 -6.26 -40.76 -24.12
N LEU A 293 -6.55 -39.50 -24.46
CA LEU A 293 -7.34 -38.59 -23.61
C LEU A 293 -8.75 -39.16 -23.36
N LEU A 294 -9.41 -39.66 -24.41
CA LEU A 294 -10.71 -40.30 -24.30
C LEU A 294 -10.65 -41.60 -23.47
N ASN A 295 -9.65 -42.44 -23.71
CA ASN A 295 -9.50 -43.70 -22.98
C ASN A 295 -9.25 -43.44 -21.48
N SER A 296 -8.38 -42.50 -21.15
CA SER A 296 -8.08 -42.10 -19.77
C SER A 296 -9.33 -41.60 -19.04
N THR A 297 -10.13 -40.77 -19.70
CA THR A 297 -11.44 -40.32 -19.19
C THR A 297 -12.39 -41.50 -18.99
N ALA A 298 -12.48 -42.41 -19.97
CA ALA A 298 -13.36 -43.57 -19.89
C ALA A 298 -12.98 -44.53 -18.75
N GLU A 299 -11.68 -44.76 -18.53
CA GLU A 299 -11.15 -45.56 -17.42
C GLU A 299 -11.43 -44.91 -16.07
N GLN A 300 -11.34 -43.59 -15.97
CA GLN A 300 -11.57 -42.87 -14.72
C GLN A 300 -13.01 -43.00 -14.19
N PHE A 301 -14.00 -42.90 -15.08
CA PHE A 301 -15.42 -42.87 -14.69
C PHE A 301 -16.18 -44.17 -14.94
N GLY A 302 -15.57 -45.11 -15.67
CA GLY A 302 -16.17 -46.38 -16.03
C GLY A 302 -16.07 -47.42 -14.92
N ARG A 303 -17.12 -48.24 -14.78
CA ARG A 303 -17.17 -49.35 -13.82
C ARG A 303 -16.04 -50.34 -14.07
N GLY A 304 -15.21 -50.54 -13.05
CA GLY A 304 -14.07 -51.45 -13.11
C GLY A 304 -12.90 -50.91 -13.93
N GLY A 305 -12.92 -49.62 -14.30
CA GLY A 305 -11.82 -48.94 -14.96
C GLY A 305 -10.68 -48.60 -14.00
N THR A 306 -9.52 -48.28 -14.58
CA THR A 306 -8.31 -47.93 -13.84
C THR A 306 -8.33 -46.45 -13.48
N ARG A 307 -8.74 -46.15 -12.24
CA ARG A 307 -8.79 -44.78 -11.73
C ARG A 307 -7.39 -44.21 -11.49
N GLN A 308 -7.19 -43.00 -11.95
CA GLN A 308 -6.00 -42.22 -11.71
C GLN A 308 -5.94 -41.74 -10.26
N VAL A 309 -4.73 -41.49 -9.80
CA VAL A 309 -4.47 -40.93 -8.47
C VAL A 309 -4.40 -39.42 -8.61
N HIS A 310 -5.34 -38.71 -7.98
CA HIS A 310 -5.31 -37.27 -7.83
C HIS A 310 -4.58 -36.90 -6.52
N TYR A 311 -3.59 -36.02 -6.62
CA TYR A 311 -2.82 -35.57 -5.45
C TYR A 311 -3.35 -34.24 -4.88
N ILE A 312 -4.32 -33.64 -5.57
CA ILE A 312 -5.22 -32.60 -5.08
C ILE A 312 -6.57 -33.25 -4.80
N ASN A 313 -7.25 -32.78 -3.75
CA ASN A 313 -8.59 -33.27 -3.42
C ASN A 313 -9.65 -32.63 -4.33
N LEU A 314 -9.63 -32.99 -5.62
CA LEU A 314 -10.58 -32.45 -6.60
C LEU A 314 -12.04 -32.77 -6.23
N ALA A 315 -12.27 -33.84 -5.48
CA ALA A 315 -13.59 -34.20 -4.97
C ALA A 315 -14.13 -33.23 -3.90
N ALA A 316 -13.30 -32.36 -3.31
CA ALA A 316 -13.73 -31.35 -2.35
C ALA A 316 -14.46 -30.17 -2.99
N TYR A 317 -14.30 -29.96 -4.30
CA TYR A 317 -14.93 -28.85 -5.00
C TYR A 317 -16.37 -29.21 -5.37
N THR A 318 -17.31 -29.01 -4.44
CA THR A 318 -18.73 -29.33 -4.65
C THR A 318 -19.61 -28.11 -4.89
N ASP A 319 -19.04 -26.90 -4.81
CA ASP A 319 -19.78 -25.64 -4.87
C ASP A 319 -19.20 -24.70 -5.94
N VAL A 320 -20.02 -24.38 -6.94
CA VAL A 320 -19.67 -23.49 -8.06
C VAL A 320 -19.39 -22.07 -7.56
N ASP A 321 -20.12 -21.58 -6.55
CA ASP A 321 -19.95 -20.20 -6.07
C ASP A 321 -18.56 -19.98 -5.44
N THR A 322 -17.96 -21.04 -4.87
CA THR A 322 -16.59 -20.99 -4.33
C THR A 322 -15.50 -20.98 -5.41
N LEU A 323 -15.79 -21.55 -6.58
CA LEU A 323 -14.90 -21.56 -7.75
C LEU A 323 -15.05 -20.26 -8.56
N ASP A 324 -16.29 -19.82 -8.78
CA ASP A 324 -16.65 -18.69 -9.65
C ASP A 324 -16.59 -17.32 -8.95
N GLY A 325 -16.56 -17.27 -7.61
CA GLY A 325 -16.38 -16.03 -6.84
C GLY A 325 -15.11 -15.25 -7.23
N THR A 326 -14.09 -15.94 -7.72
CA THR A 326 -12.84 -15.37 -8.27
C THR A 326 -13.02 -14.74 -9.65
N ALA A 327 -13.88 -15.31 -10.52
CA ALA A 327 -14.16 -14.77 -11.85
C ALA A 327 -15.01 -13.49 -11.79
N ALA A 328 -16.00 -13.43 -10.89
CA ALA A 328 -16.82 -12.24 -10.66
C ALA A 328 -16.00 -11.08 -10.04
N ALA A 329 -15.03 -11.40 -9.18
CA ALA A 329 -14.10 -10.43 -8.61
C ALA A 329 -13.13 -9.88 -9.68
N LEU A 330 -12.61 -10.74 -10.56
CA LEU A 330 -11.81 -10.31 -11.72
C LEU A 330 -12.62 -9.39 -12.65
N GLN A 331 -13.91 -9.72 -12.89
CA GLN A 331 -14.81 -8.91 -13.72
C GLN A 331 -15.00 -7.49 -13.17
N SER A 332 -15.16 -7.36 -11.85
CA SER A 332 -15.25 -6.06 -11.16
C SER A 332 -13.93 -5.27 -11.23
N GLN A 333 -12.78 -5.95 -11.11
CA GLN A 333 -11.46 -5.33 -11.23
C GLN A 333 -11.17 -4.85 -12.65
N VAL A 334 -11.51 -5.65 -13.67
CA VAL A 334 -11.39 -5.25 -15.09
C VAL A 334 -12.26 -4.03 -15.37
N GLN A 335 -13.51 -4.01 -14.88
CA GLN A 335 -14.43 -2.87 -15.05
C GLN A 335 -13.92 -1.56 -14.42
N SER A 336 -13.27 -1.66 -13.26
CA SER A 336 -12.63 -0.52 -12.58
C SER A 336 -11.41 0.00 -13.34
N LEU A 337 -10.59 -0.91 -13.89
CA LEU A 337 -9.40 -0.59 -14.67
C LEU A 337 -9.77 0.03 -16.04
N GLU A 338 -10.82 -0.45 -16.68
CA GLU A 338 -11.37 0.13 -17.93
C GLU A 338 -11.86 1.57 -17.72
N THR A 339 -12.59 1.83 -16.63
CA THR A 339 -13.04 3.19 -16.27
C THR A 339 -11.85 4.13 -16.07
N SER A 340 -10.82 3.65 -15.36
CA SER A 340 -9.59 4.42 -15.10
C SER A 340 -8.78 4.68 -16.38
N LEU A 341 -8.83 3.76 -17.34
CA LEU A 341 -8.08 3.87 -18.60
C LEU A 341 -8.77 4.80 -19.60
N ASP A 342 -10.09 4.77 -19.70
CA ASP A 342 -10.87 5.72 -20.53
C ASP A 342 -10.66 7.16 -20.05
N GLU A 343 -10.68 7.38 -18.74
CA GLU A 343 -10.37 8.68 -18.13
C GLU A 343 -8.94 9.13 -18.45
N ALA A 344 -7.97 8.21 -18.38
CA ALA A 344 -6.57 8.50 -18.71
C ALA A 344 -6.36 8.82 -20.20
N GLN A 345 -6.99 8.08 -21.11
CA GLN A 345 -6.92 8.32 -22.56
C GLN A 345 -7.60 9.65 -22.92
N GLN A 346 -8.73 9.98 -22.29
CA GLN A 346 -9.37 11.28 -22.47
C GLN A 346 -8.47 12.42 -21.98
N ARG A 347 -7.78 12.24 -20.84
CA ARG A 347 -6.79 13.21 -20.33
C ARG A 347 -5.61 13.39 -21.28
N ILE A 348 -5.09 12.30 -21.87
CA ILE A 348 -3.99 12.34 -22.85
C ILE A 348 -4.44 13.11 -24.10
N LYS A 349 -5.63 12.82 -24.62
CA LYS A 349 -6.18 13.52 -25.79
C LYS A 349 -6.40 15.02 -25.52
N GLU A 350 -6.93 15.38 -24.36
CA GLU A 350 -7.06 16.78 -23.93
C GLU A 350 -5.69 17.47 -23.79
N LEU A 351 -4.68 16.76 -23.28
CA LEU A 351 -3.31 17.25 -23.18
C LEU A 351 -2.67 17.43 -24.57
N GLU A 352 -2.88 16.50 -25.50
CA GLU A 352 -2.41 16.59 -26.89
C GLU A 352 -3.07 17.74 -27.65
N GLU A 353 -4.38 17.95 -27.49
CA GLU A 353 -5.12 19.09 -28.04
C GLU A 353 -4.61 20.42 -27.47
N ARG A 354 -4.28 20.46 -26.17
CA ARG A 354 -3.63 21.62 -25.54
C ARG A 354 -2.19 21.82 -26.00
N LEU A 355 -1.46 20.73 -26.30
CA LEU A 355 -0.10 20.79 -26.85
C LEU A 355 -0.11 21.31 -28.29
N THR A 356 -1.08 20.90 -29.11
CA THR A 356 -1.27 21.40 -30.49
C THR A 356 -1.78 22.84 -30.52
N GLN A 357 -2.60 23.26 -29.55
CA GLN A 357 -2.92 24.68 -29.37
C GLN A 357 -1.69 25.49 -28.93
N LYS A 358 -0.79 24.95 -28.10
CA LYS A 358 0.48 25.59 -27.73
C LYS A 358 1.49 25.66 -28.88
N SER A 359 1.57 24.62 -29.73
CA SER A 359 2.49 24.61 -30.88
C SER A 359 2.08 25.60 -31.98
N SER A 360 0.80 26.00 -32.03
CA SER A 360 0.32 27.10 -32.88
C SER A 360 0.82 28.49 -32.45
N LEU A 361 1.44 28.61 -31.27
CA LEU A 361 1.99 29.85 -30.71
C LEU A 361 3.53 29.92 -30.72
N GLN A 362 4.23 28.99 -31.37
CA GLN A 362 5.69 29.03 -31.50
C GLN A 362 6.15 28.71 -32.92
N ASN A 363 6.17 29.74 -33.77
CA ASN A 363 7.00 29.78 -34.98
C ASN A 363 7.63 31.18 -35.06
N PRO A 364 8.90 31.33 -34.63
CA PRO A 364 9.90 31.76 -35.59
C PRO A 364 11.26 31.11 -35.30
N LEU A 365 11.43 29.83 -35.62
CA LEU A 365 12.75 29.19 -35.70
C LEU A 365 12.84 28.32 -36.97
N GLN A 366 12.27 28.82 -38.06
CA GLN A 366 12.36 28.25 -39.40
C GLN A 366 13.45 28.93 -40.25
N SER A 367 14.47 29.48 -39.59
CA SER A 367 15.68 29.96 -40.24
C SER A 367 16.88 29.44 -39.45
N LEU A 368 17.51 28.41 -40.02
CA LEU A 368 18.85 27.86 -39.74
C LEU A 368 18.83 26.33 -39.50
N GLN A 369 18.64 25.59 -40.59
CA GLN A 369 19.48 24.42 -40.84
C GLN A 369 20.20 24.67 -42.17
N PRO A 370 21.47 24.27 -42.26
CA PRO A 370 21.70 23.13 -43.15
C PRO A 370 22.69 22.09 -42.60
N GLN A 371 22.50 20.87 -43.12
CA GLN A 371 23.48 19.81 -43.36
C GLN A 371 23.75 18.78 -42.25
N LEU A 372 22.96 17.70 -42.35
CA LEU A 372 23.31 16.34 -41.94
C LEU A 372 24.59 15.89 -42.64
N GLY A 373 25.59 15.49 -41.85
CA GLY A 373 26.75 14.71 -42.25
C GLY A 373 26.76 13.38 -41.49
N GLU A 374 27.10 12.32 -42.21
CA GLU A 374 27.13 10.91 -41.87
C GLU A 374 27.77 10.61 -40.50
N TYR A 375 27.13 9.75 -39.70
CA TYR A 375 27.76 9.15 -38.52
C TYR A 375 28.23 7.73 -38.81
N ASP A 376 29.55 7.64 -38.88
CA ASP A 376 30.38 6.45 -38.90
C ASP A 376 30.33 5.72 -37.55
N VAL A 377 30.39 4.39 -37.58
CA VAL A 377 30.35 3.52 -36.41
C VAL A 377 31.77 3.24 -35.95
N SER A 378 32.19 3.85 -34.83
CA SER A 378 33.41 3.47 -34.11
C SER A 378 33.15 3.28 -32.61
N TYR A 379 33.33 2.05 -32.15
CA TYR A 379 33.32 1.63 -30.75
C TYR A 379 34.63 2.08 -30.07
N SER A 380 34.68 3.31 -29.56
CA SER A 380 35.67 3.73 -28.54
C SER A 380 35.40 5.16 -28.09
N GLY A 381 35.03 5.35 -26.82
CA GLY A 381 34.96 6.67 -26.17
C GLY A 381 33.72 6.81 -25.31
N ARG A 382 33.88 6.77 -23.99
CA ARG A 382 32.87 7.22 -23.02
C ARG A 382 32.50 8.67 -23.37
N ALA A 383 31.32 8.89 -23.92
CA ALA A 383 30.71 10.21 -23.98
C ALA A 383 29.96 10.44 -22.66
N SER A 384 30.39 11.43 -21.87
CA SER A 384 29.67 11.87 -20.69
C SER A 384 28.28 12.35 -21.12
N LEU A 385 27.23 11.68 -20.62
CA LEU A 385 25.90 12.27 -20.53
C LEU A 385 26.04 13.53 -19.67
N ASP A 386 25.74 14.70 -20.23
CA ASP A 386 25.75 15.96 -19.50
C ASP A 386 24.55 15.99 -18.54
N LEU A 387 24.71 15.32 -17.39
CA LEU A 387 23.68 15.06 -16.39
C LEU A 387 23.32 16.29 -15.54
N GLY A 388 23.86 17.48 -15.83
CA GLY A 388 23.63 18.66 -14.99
C GLY A 388 23.96 18.36 -13.53
N LEU A 389 25.17 17.84 -13.27
CA LEU A 389 25.68 17.43 -11.94
C LEU A 389 25.95 18.65 -11.04
N GLU A 390 24.92 19.44 -10.78
CA GLU A 390 25.00 20.66 -9.99
C GLU A 390 24.95 20.32 -8.49
N LEU A 391 25.92 20.87 -7.75
CA LEU A 391 25.94 20.95 -6.29
C LEU A 391 25.74 22.41 -5.87
N PRO A 392 25.35 22.67 -4.59
CA PRO A 392 25.31 24.02 -4.04
C PRO A 392 26.65 24.76 -4.22
N PRO A 393 26.68 26.09 -4.11
CA PRO A 393 27.92 26.84 -4.02
C PRO A 393 28.89 26.24 -3.00
N GLN A 394 30.21 26.26 -3.30
CA GLN A 394 31.23 25.57 -2.50
C GLN A 394 31.16 25.86 -1.00
N HIS A 395 30.92 27.12 -0.62
CA HIS A 395 30.82 27.52 0.78
C HIS A 395 29.62 26.88 1.52
N GLU A 396 28.47 26.72 0.84
CA GLU A 396 27.28 26.07 1.39
C GLU A 396 27.47 24.56 1.50
N ALA A 397 28.07 23.94 0.46
CA ALA A 397 28.38 22.52 0.48
C ALA A 397 29.38 22.17 1.60
N LEU A 398 30.45 22.95 1.75
CA LEU A 398 31.41 22.77 2.84
C LEU A 398 30.78 22.99 4.23
N SER A 399 29.87 23.96 4.36
CA SER A 399 29.11 24.16 5.60
C SER A 399 28.28 22.92 5.97
N GLY A 400 27.53 22.37 5.01
CA GLY A 400 26.76 21.14 5.20
C GLY A 400 27.64 19.93 5.54
N VAL A 401 28.76 19.76 4.84
CA VAL A 401 29.72 18.67 5.11
C VAL A 401 30.33 18.80 6.50
N ASN A 402 30.72 20.00 6.92
CA ASN A 402 31.24 20.23 8.28
C ASN A 402 30.18 19.93 9.34
N LYS A 403 28.91 20.28 9.09
CA LYS A 403 27.81 19.91 9.99
C LYS A 403 27.65 18.40 10.09
N PHE A 404 27.66 17.69 8.96
CA PHE A 404 27.64 16.22 8.94
C PHE A 404 28.80 15.60 9.75
N LEU A 405 30.01 16.13 9.57
CA LEU A 405 31.20 15.66 10.27
C LEU A 405 31.13 15.91 11.78
N ALA A 406 30.48 17.00 12.21
CA ALA A 406 30.30 17.34 13.62
C ALA A 406 29.11 16.64 14.29
N THR A 407 28.16 16.09 13.52
CA THR A 407 26.95 15.44 14.04
C THR A 407 26.95 13.93 13.78
N PHE A 408 26.43 13.50 12.63
CA PHE A 408 26.21 12.09 12.32
C PHE A 408 27.52 11.30 12.28
N ASN A 409 28.55 11.84 11.60
CA ASN A 409 29.81 11.11 11.39
C ASN A 409 30.64 10.96 12.68
N THR A 410 30.37 11.77 13.70
CA THR A 410 30.96 11.60 15.04
C THR A 410 30.46 10.32 15.71
N ILE A 411 29.17 10.00 15.51
CA ILE A 411 28.48 8.89 16.17
C ILE A 411 28.64 7.60 15.37
N LEU A 412 28.39 7.67 14.06
CA LEU A 412 28.57 6.57 13.10
C LEU A 412 29.55 7.03 12.01
N PRO A 413 30.86 6.75 12.16
CA PRO A 413 31.91 7.27 11.29
C PRO A 413 31.92 6.59 9.91
N LEU A 414 30.98 7.00 9.06
CA LEU A 414 30.77 6.45 7.73
C LEU A 414 31.85 6.89 6.74
N PHE A 415 32.34 8.13 6.85
CA PHE A 415 33.39 8.68 5.98
C PHE A 415 34.61 9.13 6.77
N HIS A 416 35.80 9.00 6.20
CA HIS A 416 37.00 9.62 6.75
C HIS A 416 36.98 11.15 6.55
N PRO A 417 37.07 11.98 7.61
CA PRO A 417 36.84 13.43 7.52
C PRO A 417 37.72 14.14 6.48
N GLN A 418 39.02 13.90 6.51
CA GLN A 418 39.97 14.57 5.60
C GLN A 418 39.80 14.14 4.13
N ARG A 419 39.42 12.88 3.88
CA ARG A 419 39.23 12.37 2.52
C ARG A 419 37.94 12.91 1.92
N LEU A 420 36.87 12.98 2.73
CA LEU A 420 35.62 13.59 2.33
C LEU A 420 35.81 15.07 1.99
N LEU A 421 36.48 15.85 2.84
CA LEU A 421 36.78 17.27 2.57
C LEU A 421 37.65 17.44 1.33
N SER A 422 38.67 16.60 1.14
CA SER A 422 39.51 16.60 -0.06
C SER A 422 38.70 16.33 -1.34
N ARG A 423 37.76 15.38 -1.30
CA ARG A 423 36.86 15.08 -2.43
C ARG A 423 35.93 16.26 -2.74
N VAL A 424 35.35 16.89 -1.72
CA VAL A 424 34.50 18.08 -1.89
C VAL A 424 35.31 19.22 -2.51
N ASN A 425 36.51 19.52 -2.02
CA ASN A 425 37.34 20.58 -2.60
C ASN A 425 37.75 20.25 -4.05
N SER A 426 38.17 19.01 -4.30
CA SER A 426 38.54 18.55 -5.65
C SER A 426 37.37 18.67 -6.64
N TRP A 427 36.13 18.46 -6.19
CA TRP A 427 34.93 18.62 -7.02
C TRP A 427 34.77 20.04 -7.59
N TYR A 428 35.08 21.07 -6.78
CA TYR A 428 35.00 22.47 -7.19
C TYR A 428 36.26 22.94 -7.92
N GLU A 429 37.44 22.48 -7.51
CA GLU A 429 38.72 22.88 -8.11
C GLU A 429 38.97 22.23 -9.48
N ARG A 430 38.45 21.02 -9.72
CA ARG A 430 38.75 20.21 -10.91
C ARG A 430 37.47 19.75 -11.63
N PRO A 431 36.74 20.66 -12.29
CA PRO A 431 35.48 20.33 -12.96
C PRO A 431 35.60 19.24 -14.04
N HIS A 432 36.78 19.07 -14.65
CA HIS A 432 37.05 18.04 -15.65
C HIS A 432 37.28 16.63 -15.07
N GLN A 433 37.39 16.49 -13.74
CA GLN A 433 37.61 15.21 -13.05
C GLN A 433 36.37 14.76 -12.25
N ARG A 434 35.21 15.37 -12.51
CA ARG A 434 33.96 15.06 -11.81
C ARG A 434 33.43 13.68 -12.20
N ASP A 435 33.10 12.89 -11.19
CA ASP A 435 32.52 11.55 -11.35
C ASP A 435 31.20 11.41 -10.57
N THR A 436 30.37 10.48 -11.03
CA THR A 436 29.03 10.22 -10.49
C THR A 436 29.05 9.76 -9.04
N SER A 437 30.02 8.94 -8.65
CA SER A 437 30.16 8.40 -7.29
C SER A 437 30.48 9.52 -6.29
N THR A 438 31.42 10.40 -6.61
CA THR A 438 31.74 11.58 -5.79
C THR A 438 30.54 12.51 -5.66
N TRP A 439 29.82 12.76 -6.75
CA TRP A 439 28.63 13.61 -6.72
C TRP A 439 27.54 13.04 -5.82
N ALA A 440 27.23 11.75 -5.95
CA ALA A 440 26.22 11.09 -5.15
C ALA A 440 26.60 11.02 -3.67
N ALA A 441 27.87 10.73 -3.37
CA ALA A 441 28.39 10.73 -2.00
C ALA A 441 28.21 12.09 -1.32
N ILE A 442 28.52 13.19 -2.03
CA ILE A 442 28.34 14.55 -1.49
C ILE A 442 26.85 14.84 -1.26
N ASN A 443 25.96 14.45 -2.16
CA ASN A 443 24.52 14.61 -1.96
C ASN A 443 23.99 13.80 -0.76
N VAL A 444 24.44 12.56 -0.57
CA VAL A 444 24.07 11.76 0.62
C VAL A 444 24.57 12.41 1.91
N VAL A 445 25.81 12.91 1.92
CA VAL A 445 26.38 13.65 3.06
C VAL A 445 25.56 14.90 3.37
N LEU A 446 25.20 15.69 2.35
CA LEU A 446 24.36 16.87 2.52
C LEU A 446 22.96 16.49 3.01
N SER A 447 22.37 15.42 2.49
CA SER A 447 21.06 14.94 2.94
C SER A 447 21.08 14.56 4.44
N LEU A 448 22.11 13.81 4.87
CA LEU A 448 22.34 13.45 6.27
C LEU A 448 22.63 14.69 7.15
N ALA A 449 23.37 15.67 6.64
CA ALA A 449 23.59 16.94 7.34
C ALA A 449 22.29 17.69 7.57
N TYR A 450 21.49 17.86 6.51
CA TYR A 450 20.24 18.62 6.51
C TYR A 450 19.13 17.95 7.34
N ARG A 451 19.27 16.67 7.68
CA ARG A 451 18.44 16.03 8.71
C ARG A 451 18.69 16.59 10.11
N HIS A 452 19.92 17.02 10.40
CA HIS A 452 20.35 17.52 11.70
C HIS A 452 20.36 19.05 11.83
N ILE A 453 20.28 19.77 10.70
CA ILE A 453 20.15 21.23 10.69
C ILE A 453 18.70 21.59 11.08
N PRO A 454 18.48 22.54 12.00
CA PRO A 454 17.14 23.07 12.29
C PRO A 454 16.50 23.71 11.05
N ASP A 455 15.18 23.60 10.86
CA ASP A 455 14.50 24.14 9.66
C ASP A 455 14.71 25.66 9.49
N GLU A 456 14.87 26.39 10.58
CA GLU A 456 15.14 27.84 10.59
C GLU A 456 16.53 28.21 10.03
N GLU A 457 17.48 27.29 10.10
CA GLU A 457 18.86 27.46 9.60
C GLU A 457 19.05 26.93 8.17
N LYS A 458 18.03 26.29 7.57
CA LYS A 458 18.12 25.71 6.22
C LYS A 458 17.90 26.78 5.14
N PRO A 459 18.72 26.82 4.09
CA PRO A 459 18.40 27.58 2.89
C PRO A 459 17.07 27.11 2.27
N PRO A 460 16.21 28.02 1.75
CA PRO A 460 14.86 27.68 1.30
C PRO A 460 14.81 26.72 0.10
N ASN A 461 15.92 26.59 -0.64
CA ASN A 461 16.00 25.78 -1.87
C ASN A 461 16.49 24.34 -1.62
N TYR A 462 16.92 24.00 -0.40
CA TYR A 462 17.53 22.71 -0.10
C TYR A 462 16.82 22.00 1.04
N SER A 463 16.68 20.69 0.90
CA SER A 463 16.08 19.81 1.90
C SER A 463 16.74 18.44 1.90
N THR A 464 16.50 17.65 2.93
CA THR A 464 16.95 16.25 2.98
C THR A 464 16.47 15.47 1.75
N LEU A 465 15.21 15.65 1.34
CA LEU A 465 14.64 14.98 0.17
C LEU A 465 15.26 15.47 -1.14
N HIS A 466 15.56 16.77 -1.26
CA HIS A 466 16.21 17.34 -2.44
C HIS A 466 17.54 16.63 -2.76
N PHE A 467 18.43 16.52 -1.76
CA PHE A 467 19.71 15.85 -1.94
C PHE A 467 19.59 14.33 -2.06
N MET A 468 18.62 13.72 -1.36
CA MET A 468 18.35 12.28 -1.50
C MET A 468 17.93 11.91 -2.92
N ASN A 469 17.00 12.67 -3.51
CA ASN A 469 16.52 12.42 -4.88
C ASN A 469 17.63 12.58 -5.91
N LYS A 470 18.53 13.56 -5.72
CA LYS A 470 19.74 13.72 -6.55
C LYS A 470 20.63 12.49 -6.46
N ALA A 471 20.96 12.03 -5.25
CA ALA A 471 21.80 10.83 -5.11
C ALA A 471 21.12 9.57 -5.70
N GLN A 472 19.80 9.43 -5.55
CA GLN A 472 19.03 8.31 -6.12
C GLN A 472 18.96 8.31 -7.64
N SER A 473 19.04 9.47 -8.30
CA SER A 473 18.93 9.55 -9.77
C SER A 473 20.07 8.85 -10.51
N VAL A 474 21.19 8.60 -9.82
CA VAL A 474 22.37 7.93 -10.36
C VAL A 474 22.65 6.59 -9.66
N LEU A 475 21.68 6.06 -8.94
CA LEU A 475 21.83 4.82 -8.18
C LEU A 475 22.20 3.63 -9.08
N ASN A 476 21.65 3.56 -10.29
CA ASN A 476 21.99 2.52 -11.26
C ASN A 476 23.47 2.61 -11.68
N ASP A 477 23.99 3.81 -11.90
CA ASP A 477 25.39 4.01 -12.27
C ASP A 477 26.34 3.57 -11.14
N ILE A 478 25.97 3.85 -9.89
CA ILE A 478 26.72 3.43 -8.68
C ILE A 478 26.67 1.91 -8.50
N MET A 479 25.52 1.28 -8.79
CA MET A 479 25.34 -0.17 -8.62
C MET A 479 26.02 -0.98 -9.72
N LEU A 480 26.01 -0.48 -10.96
CA LEU A 480 26.52 -1.19 -12.14
C LEU A 480 27.96 -0.81 -12.50
N GLY A 481 28.50 0.26 -11.91
CA GLY A 481 29.87 0.71 -12.11
C GLY A 481 30.94 -0.14 -11.39
N ASP A 482 32.20 0.23 -11.59
CA ASP A 482 33.34 -0.37 -10.88
C ASP A 482 33.21 -0.09 -9.38
N SER A 483 32.90 -1.12 -8.60
CA SER A 483 32.54 -0.96 -7.18
C SER A 483 33.70 -0.36 -6.38
N SER A 484 33.46 0.80 -5.76
CA SER A 484 34.43 1.46 -4.87
C SER A 484 33.92 1.54 -3.43
N LEU A 485 34.83 1.81 -2.47
CA LEU A 485 34.44 2.05 -1.08
C LEU A 485 33.43 3.21 -0.96
N LEU A 486 33.57 4.22 -1.83
CA LEU A 486 32.71 5.39 -1.86
C LEU A 486 31.28 5.05 -2.28
N ASP A 487 31.11 4.09 -3.20
CA ASP A 487 29.80 3.60 -3.64
C ASP A 487 29.08 2.87 -2.49
N VAL A 488 29.82 2.02 -1.75
CA VAL A 488 29.30 1.35 -0.55
C VAL A 488 28.88 2.38 0.50
N GLN A 489 29.74 3.37 0.80
CA GLN A 489 29.44 4.45 1.73
C GLN A 489 28.18 5.24 1.32
N THR A 490 28.02 5.50 0.02
CA THR A 490 26.88 6.23 -0.54
C THR A 490 25.58 5.44 -0.35
N ILE A 491 25.55 4.15 -0.71
CA ILE A 491 24.37 3.30 -0.54
C ILE A 491 24.05 3.11 0.95
N VAL A 492 25.06 2.89 1.80
CA VAL A 492 24.87 2.81 3.26
C VAL A 492 24.25 4.10 3.80
N GLY A 493 24.72 5.27 3.36
CA GLY A 493 24.13 6.55 3.75
C GLY A 493 22.69 6.74 3.25
N MET A 494 22.34 6.23 2.06
CA MET A 494 20.95 6.18 1.59
C MET A 494 20.09 5.27 2.48
N VAL A 495 20.60 4.10 2.90
CA VAL A 495 19.89 3.19 3.81
C VAL A 495 19.65 3.86 5.17
N VAL A 496 20.63 4.59 5.72
CA VAL A 496 20.45 5.40 6.94
C VAL A 496 19.31 6.41 6.79
N LEU A 497 19.16 7.00 5.60
CA LEU A 497 18.09 7.95 5.33
C LEU A 497 16.73 7.24 5.25
N LEU A 498 16.65 6.13 4.53
CA LEU A 498 15.42 5.40 4.23
C LEU A 498 14.91 4.54 5.39
N GLN A 499 15.77 4.02 6.28
CA GLN A 499 15.29 3.26 7.44
C GLN A 499 14.45 4.12 8.41
N ALA A 500 14.57 5.44 8.27
CA ALA A 500 13.88 6.42 9.08
C ALA A 500 12.60 6.96 8.40
N THR A 501 12.13 6.31 7.33
CA THR A 501 10.82 6.60 6.73
C THR A 501 9.76 5.62 7.22
N SER A 502 8.48 5.94 6.98
CA SER A 502 7.35 5.07 7.30
C SER A 502 7.32 3.80 6.46
N ASP A 503 7.78 3.86 5.21
CA ASP A 503 8.01 2.69 4.36
C ASP A 503 9.45 2.20 4.49
N LEU A 504 9.63 0.98 5.01
CA LEU A 504 10.93 0.33 5.15
C LEU A 504 11.37 -0.43 3.90
N LYS A 505 10.47 -0.69 2.94
CA LYS A 505 10.78 -1.51 1.76
C LYS A 505 12.00 -1.01 0.98
N PRO A 506 12.19 0.31 0.72
CA PRO A 506 13.37 0.80 0.02
C PRO A 506 14.67 0.52 0.80
N ALA A 507 14.66 0.70 2.12
CA ALA A 507 15.82 0.40 2.97
C ALA A 507 16.15 -1.11 2.96
N SER A 508 15.12 -1.96 3.09
CA SER A 508 15.25 -3.42 3.02
C SER A 508 15.75 -3.94 1.66
N ALA A 509 15.48 -3.21 0.57
CA ALA A 509 15.97 -3.56 -0.76
C ALA A 509 17.41 -3.11 -1.01
N LEU A 510 17.86 -2.01 -0.41
CA LEU A 510 19.19 -1.44 -0.62
C LEU A 510 20.27 -2.01 0.31
N ILE A 511 19.93 -2.36 1.56
CA ILE A 511 20.91 -2.94 2.49
C ILE A 511 21.59 -4.23 1.99
N PRO A 512 20.90 -5.18 1.30
CA PRO A 512 21.54 -6.36 0.74
C PRO A 512 22.52 -6.01 -0.38
N ILE A 513 22.24 -4.93 -1.14
CA ILE A 513 23.11 -4.47 -2.22
C ILE A 513 24.38 -3.84 -1.64
N ALA A 514 24.25 -3.00 -0.61
CA ALA A 514 25.40 -2.43 0.09
C ALA A 514 26.32 -3.53 0.67
N LEU A 515 25.74 -4.54 1.32
CA LEU A 515 26.50 -5.68 1.87
C LEU A 515 27.17 -6.51 0.77
N ARG A 516 26.49 -6.74 -0.36
CA ARG A 516 27.07 -7.45 -1.50
C ARG A 516 28.26 -6.72 -2.12
N LEU A 517 28.17 -5.40 -2.26
CA LEU A 517 29.29 -4.58 -2.75
C LEU A 517 30.44 -4.54 -1.73
N ALA A 518 30.13 -4.44 -0.43
CA ALA A 518 31.11 -4.58 0.64
C ALA A 518 31.83 -5.95 0.60
N HIS A 519 31.10 -7.02 0.29
CA HIS A 519 31.68 -8.35 0.09
C HIS A 519 32.54 -8.46 -1.17
N GLY A 520 32.12 -7.85 -2.28
CA GLY A 520 32.93 -7.75 -3.49
C GLY A 520 34.26 -7.04 -3.23
N LEU A 521 34.26 -6.05 -2.34
CA LEU A 521 35.47 -5.37 -1.86
C LEU A 521 36.22 -6.11 -0.75
N GLN A 522 35.75 -7.28 -0.32
CA GLN A 522 36.29 -8.08 0.79
C GLN A 522 36.36 -7.31 2.13
N LEU A 523 35.41 -6.41 2.40
CA LEU A 523 35.40 -5.65 3.68
C LEU A 523 35.20 -6.56 4.91
N HIS A 524 34.60 -7.74 4.72
CA HIS A 524 34.31 -8.72 5.77
C HIS A 524 35.51 -9.58 6.19
N SER A 525 36.65 -9.49 5.47
CA SER A 525 37.83 -10.32 5.71
C SER A 525 39.12 -9.50 5.83
N ARG A 526 40.06 -10.01 6.64
CA ARG A 526 41.42 -9.47 6.78
C ARG A 526 42.35 -9.84 5.63
N SER A 527 41.94 -10.77 4.74
CA SER A 527 42.77 -11.33 3.67
C SER A 527 43.34 -10.32 2.68
N ASN A 528 42.80 -9.10 2.63
CA ASN A 528 43.20 -8.05 1.69
C ASN A 528 43.66 -6.75 2.38
N SER A 529 44.01 -6.83 3.67
CA SER A 529 44.39 -5.66 4.49
C SER A 529 45.89 -5.33 4.44
N ASP A 530 46.74 -6.26 3.97
CA ASP A 530 48.21 -6.15 4.05
C ASP A 530 48.81 -5.01 3.22
N HIS A 531 48.09 -4.53 2.20
CA HIS A 531 48.52 -3.44 1.31
C HIS A 531 47.94 -2.07 1.68
N LEU A 532 47.06 -2.01 2.69
CA LEU A 532 46.34 -0.80 3.08
C LEU A 532 47.00 -0.13 4.28
N SER A 533 46.97 1.21 4.34
CA SER A 533 47.36 1.93 5.54
C SER A 533 46.40 1.64 6.70
N ALA A 534 46.87 1.78 7.94
CA ALA A 534 46.02 1.59 9.12
C ALA A 534 44.74 2.46 9.11
N SER A 535 44.83 3.68 8.57
CA SER A 535 43.68 4.58 8.40
C SER A 535 42.67 4.08 7.37
N GLU A 536 43.13 3.47 6.26
CA GLU A 536 42.25 2.87 5.25
C GLU A 536 41.56 1.61 5.76
N THR A 537 42.28 0.77 6.49
CA THR A 537 41.69 -0.41 7.14
C THR A 537 40.60 0.00 8.13
N LEU A 538 40.85 1.01 8.97
CA LEU A 538 39.85 1.51 9.91
C LEU A 538 38.60 2.08 9.23
N GLU A 539 38.76 2.82 8.13
CA GLU A 539 37.60 3.33 7.37
C GLU A 539 36.76 2.17 6.79
N ARG A 540 37.42 1.18 6.22
CA ARG A 540 36.77 -0.02 5.63
C ARG A 540 36.02 -0.85 6.66
N ASP A 541 36.65 -1.11 7.81
CA ASP A 541 36.05 -1.83 8.92
C ASP A 541 34.77 -1.12 9.43
N ARG A 542 34.83 0.22 9.55
CA ARG A 542 33.67 1.03 9.99
C ARG A 542 32.50 0.95 9.03
N VAL A 543 32.76 1.03 7.72
CA VAL A 543 31.70 0.95 6.70
C VAL A 543 30.98 -0.40 6.78
N LEU A 544 31.71 -1.51 6.93
CA LEU A 544 31.10 -2.82 7.14
C LEU A 544 30.28 -2.85 8.43
N TRP A 545 30.85 -2.39 9.55
CA TRP A 545 30.15 -2.42 10.83
C TRP A 545 28.90 -1.54 10.87
N ILE A 546 28.88 -0.41 10.15
CA ILE A 546 27.66 0.41 9.99
C ILE A 546 26.63 -0.33 9.15
N ALA A 547 27.01 -0.95 8.02
CA ALA A 547 26.09 -1.78 7.24
C ALA A 547 25.56 -2.97 8.05
N TYR A 548 26.42 -3.58 8.87
CA TYR A 548 26.07 -4.65 9.79
C TYR A 548 25.01 -4.20 10.80
N ILE A 549 25.16 -3.03 11.43
CA ILE A 549 24.16 -2.45 12.33
C ILE A 549 22.81 -2.28 11.63
N LEU A 550 22.81 -1.64 10.44
CA LEU A 550 21.59 -1.35 9.68
C LEU A 550 20.83 -2.62 9.28
N ASP A 551 21.54 -3.65 8.87
CA ASP A 551 20.97 -4.96 8.52
C ASP A 551 20.17 -5.55 9.70
N ARG A 552 20.68 -5.44 10.94
CA ARG A 552 19.97 -5.96 12.13
C ARG A 552 18.83 -5.05 12.57
N ASP A 553 19.00 -3.73 12.51
CA ASP A 553 17.93 -2.79 12.85
C ASP A 553 16.72 -3.00 11.92
N ILE A 554 16.97 -3.16 10.62
CA ILE A 554 15.93 -3.44 9.61
C ILE A 554 15.34 -4.84 9.81
N SER A 555 16.17 -5.85 10.05
CA SER A 555 15.72 -7.24 10.27
C SER A 555 14.82 -7.38 11.49
N MET A 556 15.18 -6.75 12.61
CA MET A 556 14.36 -6.79 13.84
C MET A 556 13.00 -6.12 13.65
N ARG A 557 12.93 -5.04 12.85
CA ARG A 557 11.68 -4.30 12.58
C ARG A 557 10.80 -4.98 11.54
N THR A 558 11.40 -5.61 10.53
CA THR A 558 10.68 -6.30 9.43
C THR A 558 10.41 -7.78 9.71
N LYS A 559 11.08 -8.35 10.72
CA LYS A 559 11.10 -9.79 11.02
C LYS A 559 11.60 -10.65 9.86
N LEU A 560 12.40 -10.06 8.97
CA LEU A 560 13.14 -10.76 7.92
C LEU A 560 14.53 -11.15 8.43
N PRO A 561 15.14 -12.21 7.88
CA PRO A 561 16.47 -12.62 8.29
C PRO A 561 17.54 -11.58 7.93
N PRO A 562 18.51 -11.31 8.82
CA PRO A 562 19.70 -10.54 8.47
C PRO A 562 20.42 -11.16 7.27
N ILE A 563 20.85 -10.31 6.35
CA ILE A 563 21.55 -10.75 5.13
C ILE A 563 22.98 -11.16 5.46
N GLN A 564 23.65 -10.40 6.33
CA GLN A 564 25.00 -10.73 6.73
C GLN A 564 24.97 -11.83 7.79
N SER A 565 25.53 -12.99 7.50
CA SER A 565 25.77 -14.02 8.53
C SER A 565 26.84 -13.54 9.52
N GLN A 566 26.64 -13.81 10.80
CA GLN A 566 27.62 -13.49 11.84
C GLN A 566 28.91 -14.30 11.69
N ASN A 567 28.82 -15.53 11.16
CA ASN A 567 29.97 -16.41 10.95
C ASN A 567 30.84 -15.99 9.75
N ASP A 568 30.32 -15.13 8.88
CA ASP A 568 30.98 -14.70 7.65
C ASP A 568 31.71 -13.36 7.82
N VAL A 569 31.83 -12.85 9.05
CA VAL A 569 32.58 -11.63 9.39
C VAL A 569 33.81 -12.02 10.20
N SER A 570 35.01 -11.79 9.65
CA SER A 570 36.28 -12.15 10.30
C SER A 570 37.10 -10.94 10.75
N ILE A 571 36.51 -9.75 10.77
CA ILE A 571 37.15 -8.54 11.28
C ILE A 571 36.87 -8.35 12.77
N ASP A 572 37.80 -7.72 13.48
CA ASP A 572 37.66 -7.47 14.92
C ASP A 572 36.60 -6.41 15.21
N TRP A 573 36.06 -6.45 16.43
CA TRP A 573 35.25 -5.37 16.95
C TRP A 573 36.01 -4.03 16.90
N PRO A 574 35.30 -2.90 16.75
CA PRO A 574 35.94 -1.59 16.86
C PRO A 574 36.75 -1.46 18.16
N SER A 575 37.93 -0.88 18.09
CA SER A 575 38.74 -0.61 19.29
C SER A 575 37.95 0.22 20.30
N ALA A 576 38.01 -0.15 21.58
CA ALA A 576 37.41 0.63 22.66
C ALA A 576 38.01 2.05 22.74
N THR A 577 39.30 2.19 22.40
CA THR A 577 40.03 3.46 22.34
C THR A 577 40.62 3.64 20.93
N PRO A 578 39.82 4.12 19.97
CA PRO A 578 40.28 4.31 18.59
C PRO A 578 41.32 5.44 18.53
N THR A 579 42.37 5.27 17.72
CA THR A 579 43.50 6.21 17.63
C THR A 579 43.13 7.57 17.06
N ASP A 580 42.04 7.65 16.30
CA ASP A 580 41.49 8.88 15.71
C ASP A 580 40.26 9.41 16.46
N GLY A 581 39.87 8.78 17.58
CA GLY A 581 38.73 9.19 18.40
C GLY A 581 37.35 8.93 17.78
N ALA A 582 37.25 8.28 16.63
CA ALA A 582 35.95 8.11 15.95
C ALA A 582 34.98 7.25 16.76
N GLY A 583 33.73 7.71 16.94
CA GLY A 583 32.73 7.03 17.76
C GLY A 583 32.86 7.30 19.27
N MET A 584 33.90 8.03 19.72
CA MET A 584 34.04 8.44 21.12
C MET A 584 33.15 9.64 21.42
N LEU A 585 32.37 9.52 22.48
CA LEU A 585 31.57 10.59 23.08
C LEU A 585 32.15 10.95 24.44
N TYR A 586 32.09 12.23 24.79
CA TYR A 586 32.63 12.77 26.03
C TYR A 586 31.53 13.54 26.77
N THR A 587 31.60 13.51 28.09
CA THR A 587 30.79 14.40 28.93
C THR A 587 31.21 15.86 28.72
N ALA A 588 30.33 16.82 29.05
CA ALA A 588 30.61 18.24 28.80
C ALA A 588 31.86 18.77 29.55
N ASP A 589 32.22 18.14 30.65
CA ASP A 589 33.41 18.40 31.47
C ASP A 589 34.62 17.50 31.10
N ASN A 590 34.48 16.63 30.09
CA ASN A 590 35.45 15.61 29.67
C ASN A 590 35.89 14.64 30.79
N SER A 591 35.10 14.48 31.86
CA SER A 591 35.42 13.58 32.98
C SER A 591 35.22 12.10 32.62
N SER A 592 34.25 11.79 31.76
CA SER A 592 33.91 10.44 31.33
C SER A 592 33.84 10.35 29.80
N SER A 593 34.19 9.18 29.25
CA SER A 593 34.17 8.90 27.81
C SER A 593 33.47 7.58 27.52
N PHE A 594 32.81 7.49 26.36
CA PHE A 594 32.04 6.33 25.96
C PHE A 594 32.15 6.11 24.46
N ASN A 595 32.51 4.88 24.06
CA ASN A 595 32.57 4.51 22.65
C ASN A 595 31.19 4.05 22.16
N PHE A 596 30.42 5.00 21.62
CA PHE A 596 29.07 4.75 21.13
C PHE A 596 29.06 3.80 19.95
N PHE A 597 30.02 3.95 19.03
CA PHE A 597 30.08 3.11 17.85
C PHE A 597 30.28 1.64 18.22
N LEU A 598 31.28 1.34 19.06
CA LEU A 598 31.50 -0.01 19.59
C LEU A 598 30.24 -0.57 20.29
N SER A 599 29.60 0.24 21.14
CA SER A 599 28.38 -0.19 21.83
C SER A 599 27.23 -0.52 20.86
N ARG A 600 27.07 0.23 19.75
CA ARG A 600 26.10 -0.11 18.69
C ARG A 600 26.44 -1.42 17.99
N VAL A 601 27.72 -1.68 17.66
CA VAL A 601 28.10 -2.95 17.02
C VAL A 601 27.84 -4.13 17.97
N GLN A 602 28.17 -3.99 19.26
CA GLN A 602 27.88 -5.00 20.28
C GLN A 602 26.37 -5.26 20.43
N LEU A 603 25.54 -4.21 20.41
CA LEU A 603 24.08 -4.40 20.46
C LEU A 603 23.55 -5.06 19.18
N ALA A 604 24.09 -4.70 18.01
CA ALA A 604 23.73 -5.33 16.74
C ALA A 604 24.08 -6.82 16.70
N HIS A 605 25.17 -7.23 17.37
CA HIS A 605 25.47 -8.64 17.58
C HIS A 605 24.39 -9.34 18.40
N ILE A 606 24.00 -8.73 19.53
CA ILE A 606 22.92 -9.25 20.37
C ILE A 606 21.58 -9.29 19.60
N GLN A 607 21.29 -8.31 18.75
CA GLN A 607 20.10 -8.33 17.87
C GLN A 607 20.11 -9.55 16.94
N GLY A 608 21.27 -9.91 16.38
CA GLY A 608 21.43 -11.14 15.59
C GLY A 608 21.15 -12.40 16.40
N GLU A 609 21.67 -12.48 17.63
CA GLU A 609 21.41 -13.59 18.55
C GLU A 609 19.93 -13.70 18.94
N VAL A 610 19.27 -12.57 19.18
CA VAL A 610 17.82 -12.51 19.44
C VAL A 610 17.04 -13.03 18.24
N TYR A 611 17.40 -12.60 17.03
CA TYR A 611 16.73 -13.07 15.82
C TYR A 611 16.88 -14.59 15.66
N GLU A 612 18.10 -15.12 15.74
CA GLU A 612 18.35 -16.56 15.58
C GLU A 612 17.67 -17.40 16.66
N ALA A 613 17.64 -16.93 17.91
CA ALA A 613 17.04 -17.67 19.01
C ALA A 613 15.51 -17.59 19.06
N MET A 614 14.92 -16.45 18.68
CA MET A 614 13.51 -16.13 18.94
C MET A 614 12.65 -16.01 17.68
N LEU A 615 13.23 -15.61 16.54
CA LEU A 615 12.49 -15.29 15.31
C LEU A 615 12.79 -16.27 14.16
N SER A 616 13.94 -16.94 14.19
CA SER A 616 14.31 -17.96 13.23
C SER A 616 13.35 -19.16 13.26
N LYS A 617 13.00 -19.67 12.07
CA LYS A 617 12.16 -20.86 11.90
C LYS A 617 12.96 -22.17 11.96
N SER A 618 14.20 -22.14 12.44
CA SER A 618 15.03 -23.32 12.59
C SER A 618 14.39 -24.35 13.54
N PRO A 619 14.51 -25.67 13.28
CA PRO A 619 14.07 -26.72 14.20
C PRO A 619 14.69 -26.60 15.60
N THR A 620 15.93 -26.12 15.70
CA THR A 620 16.63 -25.90 16.97
C THR A 620 16.06 -24.73 17.78
N ALA A 621 15.61 -23.66 17.12
CA ALA A 621 14.88 -22.56 17.75
C ALA A 621 13.46 -22.97 18.20
N SER A 622 12.97 -24.12 17.74
CA SER A 622 11.65 -24.65 18.06
C SER A 622 11.62 -25.60 19.27
N ASP A 623 12.78 -25.97 19.82
CA ASP A 623 12.91 -26.82 21.02
C ASP A 623 12.67 -26.01 22.31
N ALA A 624 11.83 -26.53 23.22
CA ALA A 624 11.43 -25.81 24.43
C ALA A 624 12.56 -25.61 25.45
N TYR A 625 13.48 -26.57 25.56
CA TYR A 625 14.61 -26.52 26.48
C TYR A 625 15.69 -25.58 25.95
N VAL A 626 16.04 -25.72 24.66
CA VAL A 626 16.99 -24.83 23.98
C VAL A 626 16.52 -23.37 23.99
N ARG A 627 15.20 -23.14 23.84
CA ARG A 627 14.62 -21.79 23.98
C ARG A 627 14.78 -21.21 25.38
N PHE A 628 14.59 -22.00 26.44
CA PHE A 628 14.72 -21.50 27.81
C PHE A 628 16.16 -21.07 28.12
N ASP A 629 17.14 -21.88 27.70
CA ASP A 629 18.56 -21.56 27.85
C ASP A 629 18.94 -20.33 27.01
N ASN A 630 18.44 -20.23 25.76
CA ASN A 630 18.65 -19.06 24.92
C ASN A 630 18.07 -17.78 25.52
N VAL A 631 16.85 -17.81 26.04
CA VAL A 631 16.22 -16.66 26.71
C VAL A 631 17.07 -16.19 27.89
N THR A 632 17.53 -17.13 28.72
CA THR A 632 18.37 -16.81 29.88
C THR A 632 19.71 -16.20 29.46
N ARG A 633 20.37 -16.81 28.47
CA ARG A 633 21.63 -16.30 27.90
C ARG A 633 21.48 -14.90 27.32
N ILE A 634 20.42 -14.65 26.53
CA ILE A 634 20.20 -13.35 25.89
C ILE A 634 19.86 -12.28 26.93
N HIS A 635 19.08 -12.60 27.97
CA HIS A 635 18.86 -11.69 29.09
C HIS A 635 20.18 -11.26 29.74
N GLN A 636 21.09 -12.22 29.99
CA GLN A 636 22.42 -11.92 30.53
C GLN A 636 23.24 -11.05 29.58
N MET A 637 23.24 -11.35 28.27
CA MET A 637 23.95 -10.54 27.28
C MET A 637 23.47 -9.08 27.25
N LEU A 638 22.15 -8.86 27.34
CA LEU A 638 21.55 -7.52 27.39
C LEU A 638 21.90 -6.81 28.72
N ASP A 639 21.94 -7.54 29.83
CA ASP A 639 22.33 -7.01 31.15
C ASP A 639 23.81 -6.58 31.17
N ASP A 640 24.70 -7.45 30.68
CA ASP A 640 26.13 -7.20 30.60
C ASP A 640 26.47 -6.07 29.62
N TRP A 641 25.68 -5.91 28.56
CA TRP A 641 25.84 -4.80 27.63
C TRP A 641 25.40 -3.48 28.27
N LEU A 642 24.23 -3.45 28.93
CA LEU A 642 23.72 -2.25 29.59
C LEU A 642 24.66 -1.79 30.73
N ALA A 643 25.23 -2.73 31.48
CA ALA A 643 26.18 -2.45 32.57
C ALA A 643 27.52 -1.86 32.10
N ARG A 644 27.86 -1.96 30.80
CA ARG A 644 29.06 -1.33 30.23
C ARG A 644 28.86 0.15 29.88
N ILE A 645 27.61 0.63 29.87
CA ILE A 645 27.32 2.04 29.63
C ILE A 645 27.54 2.80 30.95
N PRO A 646 28.45 3.79 31.00
CA PRO A 646 28.68 4.57 32.21
C PRO A 646 27.41 5.31 32.65
N SER A 647 27.25 5.54 33.95
CA SER A 647 26.04 6.16 34.51
C SER A 647 25.82 7.60 34.02
N GLU A 648 26.90 8.29 33.61
CA GLU A 648 26.88 9.61 32.99
C GLU A 648 26.24 9.62 31.60
N PHE A 649 26.11 8.45 30.96
CA PHE A 649 25.44 8.25 29.69
C PHE A 649 24.08 7.53 29.85
N SER A 650 23.57 7.40 31.08
CA SER A 650 22.23 6.87 31.35
C SER A 650 21.12 7.72 30.70
N PRO A 651 19.90 7.17 30.47
CA PRO A 651 18.80 7.92 29.87
C PRO A 651 18.51 9.25 30.57
N SER A 652 18.50 9.26 31.91
CA SER A 652 18.26 10.47 32.71
C SER A 652 19.42 11.47 32.62
N ALA A 653 20.68 11.01 32.62
CA ALA A 653 21.85 11.90 32.49
C ALA A 653 21.91 12.56 31.09
N ILE A 654 21.64 11.79 30.02
CA ILE A 654 21.58 12.33 28.65
C ILE A 654 20.41 13.30 28.50
N THR A 655 19.27 13.01 29.11
CA THR A 655 18.13 13.92 29.17
C THR A 655 18.53 15.27 29.77
N GLN A 656 19.21 15.24 30.92
CA GLN A 656 19.68 16.45 31.63
C GLN A 656 20.77 17.22 30.87
N SER A 657 21.56 16.55 30.03
CA SER A 657 22.62 17.19 29.25
C SER A 657 22.11 18.24 28.24
N GLY A 658 20.86 18.13 27.81
CA GLY A 658 20.25 19.03 26.80
C GLY A 658 20.87 18.94 25.40
N ASN A 659 21.83 18.04 25.15
CA ASN A 659 22.48 17.90 23.85
C ASN A 659 21.61 17.09 22.89
N ALA A 660 20.94 17.77 21.97
CA ALA A 660 19.99 17.15 21.03
C ALA A 660 20.61 16.03 20.17
N ASN A 661 21.89 16.10 19.82
CA ASN A 661 22.54 15.04 19.04
C ASN A 661 22.79 13.79 19.89
N LEU A 662 23.22 13.96 21.14
CA LEU A 662 23.37 12.85 22.09
C LEU A 662 22.01 12.24 22.42
N GLN A 663 21.00 13.06 22.70
CA GLN A 663 19.66 12.57 23.02
C GLN A 663 19.09 11.71 21.87
N ARG A 664 19.23 12.13 20.61
CA ARG A 664 18.82 11.32 19.44
C ARG A 664 19.59 10.00 19.34
N ALA A 665 20.91 10.05 19.46
CA ALA A 665 21.77 8.87 19.33
C ALA A 665 21.44 7.82 20.39
N PHE A 666 21.38 8.25 21.66
CA PHE A 666 21.03 7.38 22.77
C PHE A 666 19.56 6.94 22.73
N GLY A 667 18.66 7.78 22.19
CA GLY A 667 17.27 7.41 21.94
C GLY A 667 17.16 6.21 20.99
N VAL A 668 17.96 6.15 19.92
CA VAL A 668 18.00 4.98 19.02
C VAL A 668 18.67 3.79 19.70
N LEU A 669 19.76 4.01 20.44
CA LEU A 669 20.49 2.96 21.17
C LEU A 669 19.59 2.21 22.16
N TYR A 670 18.93 2.94 23.06
CA TYR A 670 18.07 2.36 24.09
C TYR A 670 16.78 1.78 23.52
N SER A 671 16.21 2.38 22.47
CA SER A 671 15.06 1.79 21.77
C SER A 671 15.41 0.44 21.12
N SER A 672 16.60 0.31 20.53
CA SER A 672 17.07 -0.96 19.96
C SER A 672 17.22 -2.03 21.04
N HIS A 673 17.77 -1.67 22.20
CA HIS A 673 17.88 -2.56 23.37
C HIS A 673 16.51 -3.01 23.89
N LEU A 674 15.56 -2.07 24.04
CA LEU A 674 14.20 -2.38 24.47
C LEU A 674 13.46 -3.29 23.47
N THR A 675 13.80 -3.21 22.18
CA THR A 675 13.24 -4.08 21.13
C THR A 675 13.71 -5.52 21.33
N CYS A 676 15.00 -5.72 21.62
CA CYS A 676 15.52 -7.04 21.99
C CYS A 676 14.84 -7.58 23.25
N ARG A 677 14.76 -6.76 24.31
CA ARG A 677 14.10 -7.12 25.57
C ARG A 677 12.64 -7.53 25.36
N SER A 678 11.86 -6.77 24.59
CA SER A 678 10.43 -7.04 24.39
C SER A 678 10.20 -8.33 23.61
N VAL A 679 11.02 -8.63 22.61
CA VAL A 679 10.98 -9.89 21.85
C VAL A 679 11.32 -11.09 22.74
N VAL A 680 12.38 -10.99 23.55
CA VAL A 680 12.79 -12.07 24.47
C VAL A 680 11.75 -12.31 25.56
N CYS A 681 11.17 -11.24 26.12
CA CYS A 681 10.06 -11.31 27.07
C CYS A 681 8.73 -11.71 26.44
N LYS A 682 8.63 -11.85 25.10
CA LYS A 682 7.37 -12.05 24.36
C LYS A 682 6.28 -11.01 24.68
N ALA A 683 6.71 -9.82 25.05
CA ALA A 683 5.87 -8.71 25.49
C ALA A 683 5.60 -7.74 24.33
N HIS A 684 5.12 -8.28 23.19
CA HIS A 684 4.80 -7.50 22.00
C HIS A 684 3.40 -7.82 21.45
N ALA A 685 2.77 -6.86 20.79
CA ALA A 685 1.35 -6.91 20.38
C ALA A 685 0.96 -8.08 19.46
N MET A 686 1.93 -8.80 18.89
CA MET A 686 1.70 -9.90 17.93
C MET A 686 1.91 -11.31 18.52
N GLU A 687 2.10 -11.43 19.84
CA GLU A 687 2.27 -12.76 20.46
C GLU A 687 0.91 -13.45 20.67
N ALA A 688 0.72 -14.58 20.00
CA ALA A 688 -0.56 -15.30 19.91
C ALA A 688 -1.09 -15.86 21.24
N GLN A 689 -0.25 -16.01 22.28
CA GLN A 689 -0.65 -16.60 23.55
C GLN A 689 -1.03 -15.55 24.61
N TRP A 690 -0.41 -14.37 24.59
CA TRP A 690 -0.57 -13.35 25.64
C TRP A 690 -1.81 -12.46 25.42
N ILE A 691 -2.02 -11.99 24.18
CA ILE A 691 -3.12 -11.08 23.84
C ILE A 691 -4.49 -11.73 24.10
N PRO A 692 -4.76 -12.99 23.72
CA PRO A 692 -6.02 -13.64 24.05
C PRO A 692 -6.22 -13.83 25.56
N SER A 693 -5.17 -14.13 26.33
CA SER A 693 -5.28 -14.23 27.80
C SER A 693 -5.61 -12.90 28.47
N LEU A 694 -5.07 -11.78 27.97
CA LEU A 694 -5.44 -10.44 28.43
C LEU A 694 -6.87 -10.05 28.04
N GLN A 695 -7.29 -10.41 26.82
CA GLN A 695 -8.66 -10.17 26.35
C GLN A 695 -9.68 -11.00 27.13
N ASP A 696 -9.37 -12.27 27.43
CA ASP A 696 -10.18 -13.15 28.26
C ASP A 696 -10.29 -12.62 29.70
N PHE A 697 -9.16 -12.20 30.29
CA PHE A 697 -9.16 -11.54 31.61
C PHE A 697 -10.02 -10.29 31.61
N GLY A 698 -9.88 -9.41 30.61
CA GLY A 698 -10.67 -8.19 30.48
C GLY A 698 -12.16 -8.47 30.32
N ARG A 699 -12.53 -9.47 29.51
CA ARG A 699 -13.92 -9.89 29.30
C ARG A 699 -14.56 -10.41 30.59
N LYS A 700 -13.90 -11.33 31.28
CA LYS A 700 -14.37 -11.91 32.55
C LYS A 700 -14.44 -10.88 33.68
N ALA A 701 -13.53 -9.91 33.70
CA ALA A 701 -13.54 -8.83 34.68
C ALA A 701 -14.74 -7.87 34.47
N VAL A 702 -15.14 -7.65 33.22
CA VAL A 702 -16.35 -6.87 32.87
C VAL A 702 -17.63 -7.66 33.21
N GLU A 703 -17.60 -8.98 33.10
CA GLU A 703 -18.72 -9.88 33.40
C GLU A 703 -18.91 -10.16 34.92
N GLN A 704 -18.11 -9.52 35.78
CA GLN A 704 -18.13 -9.70 37.26
C GLN A 704 -17.90 -11.14 37.74
N GLU A 705 -17.22 -11.97 36.95
CA GLU A 705 -16.78 -13.29 37.38
C GLU A 705 -15.54 -13.20 38.27
N ALA A 706 -15.30 -14.20 39.12
CA ALA A 706 -14.06 -14.27 39.90
C ALA A 706 -12.88 -14.59 38.97
N VAL A 707 -12.02 -13.60 38.67
CA VAL A 707 -10.93 -13.76 37.69
C VAL A 707 -9.55 -13.79 38.37
N THR A 708 -8.71 -14.73 37.94
CA THR A 708 -7.28 -14.76 38.30
C THR A 708 -6.50 -13.97 37.26
N ALA A 709 -5.62 -13.07 37.71
CA ALA A 709 -4.78 -12.27 36.80
C ALA A 709 -3.89 -13.17 35.92
N PRO A 710 -3.71 -12.84 34.63
CA PRO A 710 -2.83 -13.60 33.75
C PRO A 710 -1.39 -13.53 34.26
N ARG A 711 -0.67 -14.65 34.16
CA ARG A 711 0.74 -14.72 34.59
C ARG A 711 1.59 -13.83 33.68
N LEU A 712 2.27 -12.85 34.28
CA LEU A 712 3.13 -11.93 33.55
C LEU A 712 4.33 -12.66 32.93
N PRO A 713 4.82 -12.22 31.76
CA PRO A 713 6.02 -12.80 31.17
C PRO A 713 7.25 -12.68 32.07
N VAL A 714 8.17 -13.62 31.94
CA VAL A 714 9.44 -13.60 32.67
C VAL A 714 10.25 -12.36 32.24
N GLY A 715 10.79 -11.61 33.21
CA GLY A 715 11.52 -10.36 32.95
C GLY A 715 10.64 -9.10 32.81
N TRP A 716 9.32 -9.23 32.93
CA TRP A 716 8.36 -8.11 32.79
C TRP A 716 8.74 -6.86 33.61
N HIS A 717 8.98 -7.01 34.92
CA HIS A 717 9.30 -5.87 35.80
C HIS A 717 10.54 -5.08 35.36
N LYS A 718 11.52 -5.77 34.79
CA LYS A 718 12.74 -5.15 34.30
C LYS A 718 12.48 -4.39 32.99
N LEU A 719 11.76 -5.00 32.05
CA LEU A 719 11.31 -4.35 30.83
C LEU A 719 10.50 -3.07 31.14
N VAL A 720 9.60 -3.13 32.11
CA VAL A 720 8.82 -1.98 32.60
C VAL A 720 9.72 -0.86 33.10
N HIS A 721 10.69 -1.18 33.95
CA HIS A 721 11.58 -0.20 34.55
C HIS A 721 12.43 0.50 33.49
N GLU A 722 13.13 -0.27 32.65
CA GLU A 722 13.97 0.26 31.57
C GLU A 722 13.13 1.07 30.54
N SER A 723 11.88 0.67 30.28
CA SER A 723 10.98 1.42 29.40
C SER A 723 10.60 2.78 29.97
N ARG A 724 10.45 2.91 31.30
CA ARG A 724 10.13 4.18 31.95
C ARG A 724 11.29 5.16 31.87
N GLU A 725 12.51 4.71 32.12
CA GLU A 725 13.71 5.53 31.97
C GLU A 725 13.89 6.00 30.52
N TYR A 726 13.60 5.13 29.55
CA TYR A 726 13.62 5.49 28.14
C TYR A 726 12.56 6.53 27.78
N ILE A 727 11.35 6.46 28.35
CA ILE A 727 10.28 7.42 28.09
C ILE A 727 10.69 8.84 28.47
N GLU A 728 11.41 9.01 29.59
CA GLU A 728 11.94 10.33 29.98
C GLU A 728 12.88 10.90 28.91
N LEU A 729 13.79 10.06 28.38
CA LEU A 729 14.67 10.43 27.28
C LEU A 729 13.91 10.71 25.98
N PHE A 730 12.90 9.90 25.66
CA PHE A 730 12.07 10.09 24.47
C PHE A 730 11.31 11.42 24.50
N ILE A 731 10.75 11.80 25.67
CA ILE A 731 10.03 13.06 25.85
C ILE A 731 10.99 14.26 25.79
N ALA A 732 12.21 14.11 26.31
CA ALA A 732 13.21 15.17 26.31
C ALA A 732 13.74 15.54 24.91
N ILE A 733 13.59 14.66 23.92
CA ILE A 733 13.97 14.93 22.53
C ILE A 733 12.96 15.90 21.92
N ASN A 734 13.38 17.15 21.71
CA ASN A 734 12.53 18.23 21.21
C ASN A 734 11.94 17.94 19.81
N ARG A 735 10.73 18.43 19.58
CA ARG A 735 9.71 17.93 18.64
C ARG A 735 9.93 18.30 17.16
N LYS A 736 9.42 17.42 16.27
CA LYS A 736 9.48 17.38 14.78
C LYS A 736 10.66 16.64 14.16
N ASP A 737 11.09 15.53 14.75
CA ASP A 737 11.88 14.55 14.00
C ASP A 737 11.04 13.30 13.68
N PRO A 738 10.22 13.33 12.60
CA PRO A 738 9.47 12.16 12.14
C PRO A 738 10.39 10.95 11.93
N ALA A 739 11.64 11.20 11.51
CA ALA A 739 12.59 10.14 11.21
C ALA A 739 12.97 9.38 12.49
N PHE A 740 13.25 10.10 13.58
CA PHE A 740 13.47 9.52 14.91
C PHE A 740 12.25 8.75 15.43
N ILE A 741 11.04 9.32 15.29
CA ILE A 741 9.79 8.68 15.74
C ILE A 741 9.57 7.35 15.01
N TRP A 742 9.70 7.33 13.68
CA TRP A 742 9.54 6.09 12.89
C TRP A 742 10.56 5.01 13.26
N MET A 743 11.77 5.40 13.65
CA MET A 743 12.79 4.45 14.09
C MET A 743 12.55 3.88 15.49
N THR A 744 11.85 4.60 16.38
CA THR A 744 11.86 4.29 17.82
C THR A 744 10.48 4.06 18.47
N ALA A 745 9.38 4.41 17.80
CA ALA A 745 8.03 4.41 18.40
C ALA A 745 7.41 3.02 18.63
N CYS A 746 7.67 2.04 17.75
CA CYS A 746 7.05 0.72 17.84
C CYS A 746 7.41 -0.04 19.13
N THR A 747 8.56 0.26 19.72
CA THR A 747 9.14 -0.50 20.82
C THR A 747 8.52 -0.19 22.18
N TYR A 748 8.23 1.08 22.47
CA TYR A 748 7.63 1.45 23.77
C TYR A 748 6.10 1.37 23.75
N ILE A 749 5.42 1.51 22.60
CA ILE A 749 3.96 1.32 22.50
C ILE A 749 3.57 -0.10 22.96
N SER A 750 4.40 -1.10 22.64
CA SER A 750 4.20 -2.48 23.08
C SER A 750 4.37 -2.69 24.59
N ALA A 751 5.14 -1.84 25.28
CA ALA A 751 5.39 -1.94 26.72
C ALA A 751 4.53 -0.96 27.56
N ALA A 752 4.11 0.17 26.99
CA ALA A 752 3.45 1.27 27.68
C ALA A 752 1.94 1.08 27.88
N GLU A 753 1.30 0.14 27.17
CA GLU A 753 -0.16 0.02 27.16
C GLU A 753 -0.82 -0.30 28.52
N ARG A 754 -0.08 -0.58 29.61
CA ARG A 754 -0.73 -0.93 30.90
C ARG A 754 0.10 -0.83 32.19
N ILE A 755 0.91 0.22 32.40
CA ILE A 755 1.78 0.34 33.60
C ILE A 755 1.64 1.68 34.36
N PHE A 756 0.47 2.31 34.37
CA PHE A 756 0.25 3.54 35.16
C PHE A 756 -0.99 3.44 36.04
N PRO A 757 -0.81 3.30 37.38
CA PRO A 757 -1.88 3.53 38.36
C PRO A 757 -2.04 5.03 38.68
N ASP A 758 -1.11 5.88 38.25
CA ASP A 758 -1.13 7.32 38.51
C ASP A 758 -1.43 8.10 37.22
N SER A 759 -2.53 8.86 37.28
CA SER A 759 -3.15 9.63 36.20
C SER A 759 -2.36 10.86 35.74
N SER A 760 -1.22 11.17 36.38
CA SER A 760 -0.46 12.40 36.13
C SER A 760 0.54 12.32 34.97
N LEU A 761 1.07 11.13 34.64
CA LEU A 761 2.01 10.96 33.51
C LEU A 761 1.33 10.65 32.17
N PHE A 762 0.06 10.20 32.20
CA PHE A 762 -0.77 10.10 30.98
C PHE A 762 -1.04 11.48 30.36
N THR A 763 -1.10 12.51 31.21
CA THR A 763 -1.12 13.91 30.81
C THR A 763 0.13 14.29 30.01
N THR A 764 1.32 13.82 30.37
CA THR A 764 2.57 14.18 29.67
C THR A 764 2.66 13.58 28.25
N PHE A 765 2.04 12.43 27.99
CA PHE A 765 1.91 11.89 26.63
C PHE A 765 0.86 12.63 25.78
N HIS A 766 -0.15 13.22 26.40
CA HIS A 766 -1.09 14.15 25.74
C HIS A 766 -0.51 15.58 25.60
N PHE A 767 0.56 15.89 26.34
CA PHE A 767 1.26 17.19 26.34
C PHE A 767 2.66 17.14 25.73
N LEU A 768 2.94 16.20 24.81
CA LEU A 768 3.88 16.55 23.76
C LEU A 768 3.15 17.66 22.95
N PRO A 769 3.61 18.94 22.90
CA PRO A 769 3.00 19.98 22.06
C PRO A 769 3.39 19.84 20.59
N PHE A 770 2.55 19.27 19.69
CA PHE A 770 2.58 19.57 18.23
C PHE A 770 3.32 20.88 17.99
N PRO A 771 4.64 21.05 17.63
CA PRO A 771 5.09 22.43 17.58
C PRO A 771 4.28 23.06 16.46
N PRO A 772 3.80 24.29 16.64
CA PRO A 772 2.50 24.71 16.13
C PRO A 772 2.43 24.95 14.61
N ASN A 773 3.29 24.32 13.80
CA ASN A 773 3.56 24.71 12.41
C ASN A 773 3.87 23.58 11.42
N THR A 774 3.62 22.29 11.68
CA THR A 774 3.66 21.28 10.59
C THR A 774 2.69 20.12 10.86
N MET A 775 1.60 20.09 10.08
CA MET A 775 0.64 19.01 9.82
C MET A 775 0.34 18.06 11.00
N ALA A 776 -0.81 18.22 11.66
CA ALA A 776 -1.34 17.19 12.55
C ALA A 776 -1.57 15.87 11.78
N PRO A 777 -1.32 14.69 12.40
CA PRO A 777 -1.57 13.41 11.74
C PRO A 777 -3.06 13.27 11.43
N LEU A 778 -3.35 12.87 10.20
CA LEU A 778 -4.71 12.56 9.75
C LEU A 778 -5.30 11.43 10.62
N PRO A 779 -6.55 11.54 11.08
CA PRO A 779 -7.11 10.65 12.10
C PRO A 779 -7.31 9.20 11.65
N LEU A 780 -7.17 8.89 10.36
CA LEU A 780 -7.22 7.54 9.80
C LEU A 780 -6.21 7.41 8.64
N PRO A 781 -5.46 6.29 8.54
CA PRO A 781 -4.53 6.08 7.43
C PRO A 781 -5.27 6.09 6.08
N GLY A 782 -4.86 6.97 5.17
CA GLY A 782 -5.41 7.06 3.80
C GLY A 782 -6.20 8.34 3.47
N PHE A 783 -6.53 9.20 4.44
CA PHE A 783 -7.14 10.49 4.13
C PHE A 783 -6.09 11.52 3.67
N ALA A 784 -6.38 12.28 2.62
CA ALA A 784 -5.56 13.43 2.21
C ALA A 784 -6.18 14.73 2.74
N SER A 785 -5.41 15.56 3.44
CA SER A 785 -5.85 16.90 3.85
C SER A 785 -5.80 17.85 2.66
N PHE A 786 -6.81 18.73 2.52
CA PHE A 786 -6.82 19.75 1.46
C PHE A 786 -5.90 20.95 1.81
N THR A 787 -5.74 21.25 3.10
CA THR A 787 -4.77 22.22 3.62
C THR A 787 -3.56 21.50 4.18
N LYS A 788 -2.40 22.16 4.18
CA LYS A 788 -1.18 21.63 4.79
C LYS A 788 -1.39 21.47 6.29
N SER A 789 -1.95 22.50 6.93
CA SER A 789 -2.24 22.45 8.36
C SER A 789 -3.58 21.74 8.61
N TRP A 790 -3.61 20.92 9.65
CA TRP A 790 -4.78 20.19 10.11
C TRP A 790 -4.99 20.50 11.59
N HIS A 791 -6.21 20.80 11.98
CA HIS A 791 -6.59 21.22 13.33
C HIS A 791 -7.55 20.20 13.95
N ALA A 792 -7.33 19.87 15.21
CA ALA A 792 -8.24 19.08 16.05
C ALA A 792 -8.90 19.92 17.16
N GLU A 793 -8.45 21.16 17.33
CA GLU A 793 -8.91 22.14 18.31
C GLU A 793 -9.01 23.54 17.68
N PRO A 794 -9.79 24.47 18.25
CA PRO A 794 -9.81 25.85 17.79
C PRO A 794 -8.43 26.51 17.80
N TYR A 795 -8.19 27.37 16.82
CA TYR A 795 -6.95 28.14 16.67
C TYR A 795 -7.25 29.64 16.50
N PRO A 796 -6.27 30.54 16.71
CA PRO A 796 -6.52 31.98 16.79
C PRO A 796 -7.26 32.58 15.59
N PHE A 797 -7.04 32.05 14.39
CA PHE A 797 -7.65 32.58 13.16
C PHE A 797 -9.17 32.35 13.10
N ILE A 798 -9.71 31.31 13.74
CA ILE A 798 -11.16 31.06 13.77
C ILE A 798 -11.79 31.47 15.11
N SER A 799 -11.05 32.18 15.98
CA SER A 799 -11.56 32.57 17.29
C SER A 799 -12.79 33.49 17.18
N PRO A 800 -13.92 33.19 17.84
CA PRO A 800 -15.12 34.02 17.76
C PRO A 800 -14.93 35.43 18.34
N THR A 801 -13.92 35.62 19.20
CA THR A 801 -13.57 36.93 19.77
C THR A 801 -12.76 37.82 18.81
N ARG A 802 -12.39 37.30 17.63
CA ARG A 802 -11.64 38.05 16.64
C ARG A 802 -12.53 39.15 16.03
N PRO A 803 -12.09 40.42 15.96
CA PRO A 803 -12.94 41.54 15.52
C PRO A 803 -13.57 41.33 14.12
N GLU A 804 -12.83 40.74 13.19
CA GLU A 804 -13.26 40.43 11.83
C GLU A 804 -14.38 39.38 11.78
N LEU A 805 -14.55 38.59 12.85
CA LEU A 805 -15.59 37.56 13.00
C LEU A 805 -16.76 38.01 13.86
N SER A 806 -16.76 39.27 14.30
CA SER A 806 -17.84 39.80 15.12
C SER A 806 -19.18 39.76 14.36
N ALA A 807 -20.24 39.36 15.05
CA ALA A 807 -21.58 39.20 14.49
C ALA A 807 -22.61 40.21 15.06
N PRO A 808 -22.28 41.50 15.22
CA PRO A 808 -23.17 42.46 15.87
C PRO A 808 -24.45 42.63 15.04
N GLY A 809 -25.59 42.71 15.71
CA GLY A 809 -26.88 42.89 15.05
C GLY A 809 -27.44 41.63 14.39
N LYS A 810 -26.70 40.51 14.35
CA LYS A 810 -27.14 39.28 13.67
C LYS A 810 -28.04 38.41 14.55
N ASN A 811 -29.11 37.91 13.94
CA ASN A 811 -30.00 36.91 14.51
C ASN A 811 -29.62 35.49 14.03
N VAL A 812 -29.18 34.64 14.96
CA VAL A 812 -28.70 33.27 14.68
C VAL A 812 -29.74 32.25 15.12
N VAL A 813 -30.04 31.27 14.27
CA VAL A 813 -30.96 30.17 14.60
C VAL A 813 -30.30 28.82 14.36
N ILE A 814 -30.36 27.92 15.33
CA ILE A 814 -29.66 26.63 15.32
C ILE A 814 -30.64 25.49 15.57
N THR A 815 -30.78 24.57 14.61
CA THR A 815 -31.52 23.32 14.85
C THR A 815 -30.64 22.30 15.58
N GLY A 816 -31.21 21.57 16.54
CA GLY A 816 -30.43 20.67 17.40
C GLY A 816 -29.49 21.40 18.37
N GLY A 817 -29.80 22.65 18.74
CA GLY A 817 -28.95 23.49 19.60
C GLY A 817 -28.92 23.12 21.09
N GLY A 818 -29.60 22.05 21.51
CA GLY A 818 -29.69 21.65 22.92
C GLY A 818 -28.46 20.92 23.48
N THR A 819 -27.58 20.38 22.64
CA THR A 819 -26.40 19.57 23.06
C THR A 819 -25.29 19.60 22.01
N GLY A 820 -24.06 19.22 22.39
CA GLY A 820 -22.96 18.96 21.46
C GLY A 820 -22.61 20.16 20.57
N ILE A 821 -22.37 19.91 19.27
CA ILE A 821 -21.96 20.92 18.28
C ILE A 821 -22.92 22.12 18.25
N GLY A 822 -24.24 21.87 18.34
CA GLY A 822 -25.24 22.93 18.30
C GLY A 822 -25.17 23.88 19.50
N GLN A 823 -24.93 23.35 20.71
CA GLN A 823 -24.74 24.16 21.92
C GLN A 823 -23.43 24.96 21.84
N ALA A 824 -22.34 24.32 21.45
CA ALA A 824 -21.04 24.96 21.29
C ALA A 824 -21.09 26.08 20.23
N THR A 825 -21.81 25.86 19.14
CA THR A 825 -22.04 26.89 18.09
C THR A 825 -22.79 28.09 18.66
N GLY A 826 -23.81 27.87 19.50
CA GLY A 826 -24.50 28.96 20.20
C GLY A 826 -23.57 29.76 21.11
N ILE A 827 -22.72 29.08 21.87
CA ILE A 827 -21.72 29.72 22.74
C ILE A 827 -20.73 30.56 21.90
N ALA A 828 -20.23 30.02 20.79
CA ALA A 828 -19.29 30.71 19.91
C ALA A 828 -19.91 31.98 19.29
N PHE A 829 -21.17 31.93 18.83
CA PHE A 829 -21.85 33.14 18.33
C PHE A 829 -22.15 34.17 19.43
N ALA A 830 -22.39 33.74 20.68
CA ALA A 830 -22.54 34.66 21.80
C ALA A 830 -21.21 35.39 22.07
N GLN A 831 -20.10 34.67 22.05
CA GLN A 831 -18.74 35.24 22.16
C GLN A 831 -18.42 36.21 21.01
N ALA A 832 -18.92 35.94 19.79
CA ALA A 832 -18.79 36.83 18.64
C ALA A 832 -19.69 38.08 18.71
N GLY A 833 -20.55 38.20 19.74
CA GLY A 833 -21.41 39.37 19.94
C GLY A 833 -22.69 39.37 19.10
N ALA A 834 -23.21 38.18 18.75
CA ALA A 834 -24.50 38.06 18.08
C ALA A 834 -25.61 38.81 18.87
N LYS A 835 -26.52 39.48 18.15
CA LYS A 835 -27.65 40.18 18.78
C LYS A 835 -28.58 39.19 19.46
N SER A 836 -28.94 38.12 18.75
CA SER A 836 -29.80 37.08 19.28
C SER A 836 -29.44 35.69 18.79
N ILE A 837 -29.70 34.69 19.64
CA ILE A 837 -29.46 33.28 19.35
C ILE A 837 -30.69 32.49 19.76
N ALA A 838 -31.30 31.80 18.80
CA ALA A 838 -32.40 30.88 19.05
C ALA A 838 -31.99 29.43 18.77
N ILE A 839 -32.27 28.53 19.71
CA ILE A 839 -32.02 27.10 19.56
C ILE A 839 -33.35 26.34 19.45
N VAL A 840 -33.43 25.39 18.52
CA VAL A 840 -34.62 24.56 18.30
C VAL A 840 -34.30 23.11 18.59
N GLY A 841 -35.19 22.42 19.31
CA GLY A 841 -35.09 20.99 19.55
C GLY A 841 -36.32 20.41 20.22
N ARG A 842 -36.32 19.10 20.48
CA ARG A 842 -37.47 18.39 21.06
C ARG A 842 -37.43 18.33 22.59
N ARG A 843 -36.23 18.29 23.18
CA ARG A 843 -36.01 18.06 24.62
C ARG A 843 -35.87 19.40 25.34
N VAL A 844 -36.93 19.84 26.02
CA VAL A 844 -36.98 21.13 26.72
C VAL A 844 -35.84 21.27 27.74
N GLU A 845 -35.58 20.25 28.55
CA GLU A 845 -34.53 20.30 29.59
C GLU A 845 -33.12 20.56 29.01
N CYS A 846 -32.80 19.93 27.87
CA CYS A 846 -31.53 20.17 27.17
C CYS A 846 -31.48 21.59 26.60
N LEU A 847 -32.59 22.10 26.06
CA LEU A 847 -32.68 23.46 25.53
C LEU A 847 -32.52 24.50 26.65
N GLU A 848 -33.14 24.31 27.80
CA GLU A 848 -32.98 25.20 28.96
C GLU A 848 -31.54 25.23 29.47
N THR A 849 -30.88 24.07 29.53
CA THR A 849 -29.47 23.96 29.93
C THR A 849 -28.56 24.68 28.93
N SER A 850 -28.79 24.44 27.63
CA SER A 850 -28.04 25.10 26.55
C SER A 850 -28.26 26.61 26.55
N LEU A 851 -29.50 27.07 26.73
CA LEU A 851 -29.83 28.49 26.83
C LEU A 851 -29.03 29.18 27.94
N LYS A 852 -28.95 28.57 29.13
CA LYS A 852 -28.15 29.11 30.24
C LYS A 852 -26.67 29.21 29.89
N ALA A 853 -26.11 28.18 29.25
CA ALA A 853 -24.70 28.18 28.84
C ALA A 853 -24.40 29.26 27.79
N ILE A 854 -25.28 29.43 26.79
CA ILE A 854 -25.14 30.46 25.76
C ILE A 854 -25.26 31.86 26.38
N GLN A 855 -26.23 32.07 27.27
CA GLN A 855 -26.43 33.35 27.96
C GLN A 855 -25.24 33.72 28.85
N ALA A 856 -24.60 32.73 29.49
CA ALA A 856 -23.41 32.94 30.31
C ALA A 856 -22.18 33.37 29.50
N ALA A 857 -22.09 32.95 28.23
CA ALA A 857 -20.98 33.32 27.35
C ALA A 857 -21.00 34.81 26.95
N ASN A 858 -22.20 35.40 26.81
CA ASN A 858 -22.37 36.84 26.65
C ASN A 858 -23.74 37.31 27.18
N PRO A 859 -23.78 37.98 28.35
CA PRO A 859 -25.03 38.47 28.94
C PRO A 859 -25.82 39.46 28.07
N SER A 860 -25.17 40.08 27.08
CA SER A 860 -25.81 41.07 26.19
C SER A 860 -26.53 40.44 25.00
N THR A 861 -26.26 39.18 24.69
CA THR A 861 -26.94 38.44 23.63
C THR A 861 -28.32 37.99 24.10
N GLN A 862 -29.35 38.23 23.31
CA GLN A 862 -30.70 37.73 23.60
C GLN A 862 -30.81 36.26 23.21
N VAL A 863 -31.00 35.36 24.18
CA VAL A 863 -31.11 33.91 23.94
C VAL A 863 -32.53 33.42 24.17
N LEU A 864 -33.06 32.60 23.27
CA LEU A 864 -34.32 31.88 23.48
C LEU A 864 -34.29 30.48 22.87
N PHE A 865 -35.26 29.65 23.22
CA PHE A 865 -35.47 28.36 22.57
C PHE A 865 -36.93 28.20 22.14
N GLU A 866 -37.15 27.37 21.12
CA GLU A 866 -38.48 26.89 20.75
C GLU A 866 -38.45 25.36 20.65
N THR A 867 -39.58 24.73 20.97
CA THR A 867 -39.75 23.30 20.75
C THR A 867 -40.10 23.04 19.29
N GLY A 868 -39.37 22.13 18.65
CA GLY A 868 -39.59 21.82 17.24
C GLY A 868 -39.06 20.45 16.87
N ASP A 869 -39.87 19.71 16.11
CA ASP A 869 -39.46 18.46 15.47
C ASP A 869 -39.16 18.70 14.00
N VAL A 870 -37.90 18.58 13.61
CA VAL A 870 -37.45 18.81 12.23
C VAL A 870 -38.10 17.82 11.25
N THR A 871 -38.51 16.63 11.71
CA THR A 871 -39.21 15.64 10.86
C THR A 871 -40.61 16.09 10.44
N LYS A 872 -41.16 17.14 11.06
CA LYS A 872 -42.50 17.66 10.77
C LYS A 872 -42.42 19.11 10.29
N LEU A 873 -42.74 19.33 9.01
CA LEU A 873 -42.69 20.67 8.39
C LEU A 873 -43.48 21.72 9.17
N GLU A 874 -44.70 21.43 9.61
CA GLU A 874 -45.53 22.36 10.37
C GLU A 874 -44.89 22.72 11.74
N SER A 875 -44.27 21.74 12.39
CA SER A 875 -43.61 21.94 13.68
C SER A 875 -42.42 22.88 13.55
N ILE A 876 -41.51 22.63 12.59
CA ILE A 876 -40.36 23.50 12.38
C ILE A 876 -40.77 24.88 11.83
N SER A 877 -41.78 24.94 10.96
CA SER A 877 -42.30 26.22 10.44
C SER A 877 -42.87 27.10 11.55
N THR A 878 -43.62 26.50 12.49
CA THR A 878 -44.17 27.20 13.66
C THR A 878 -43.07 27.68 14.59
N ALA A 879 -42.08 26.83 14.89
CA ALA A 879 -40.95 27.20 15.74
C ALA A 879 -40.15 28.37 15.14
N LEU A 880 -39.81 28.32 13.84
CA LEU A 880 -39.07 29.39 13.18
C LEU A 880 -39.89 30.69 13.08
N LYS A 881 -41.20 30.60 12.87
CA LYS A 881 -42.08 31.77 12.88
C LYS A 881 -42.11 32.44 14.25
N ASN A 882 -42.28 31.67 15.33
CA ASN A 882 -42.27 32.19 16.70
C ASN A 882 -40.94 32.90 17.04
N ILE A 883 -39.82 32.34 16.57
CA ILE A 883 -38.49 32.94 16.71
C ILE A 883 -38.46 34.31 16.01
N VAL A 884 -38.92 34.37 14.77
CA VAL A 884 -38.89 35.60 13.96
C VAL A 884 -39.82 36.68 14.49
N ASP A 885 -41.00 36.29 14.98
CA ASP A 885 -41.94 37.21 15.61
C ASP A 885 -41.34 37.88 16.87
N LYS A 886 -40.41 37.20 17.56
CA LYS A 886 -39.73 37.70 18.76
C LYS A 886 -38.42 38.44 18.47
N LEU A 887 -37.63 37.96 17.52
CA LEU A 887 -36.23 38.39 17.30
C LEU A 887 -36.02 39.17 16.00
N GLY A 888 -36.97 39.08 15.07
CA GLY A 888 -36.86 39.57 13.70
C GLY A 888 -36.32 38.51 12.72
N LYS A 889 -36.07 38.93 11.48
CA LYS A 889 -35.61 38.03 10.41
C LYS A 889 -34.31 37.31 10.75
N ILE A 890 -34.11 36.12 10.17
CA ILE A 890 -32.95 35.26 10.44
C ILE A 890 -31.79 35.65 9.53
N ASP A 891 -30.63 35.97 10.11
CA ASP A 891 -29.41 36.30 9.37
C ASP A 891 -28.51 35.07 9.15
N ILE A 892 -28.44 34.18 10.14
CA ILE A 892 -27.58 32.99 10.11
C ILE A 892 -28.41 31.80 10.57
N PHE A 893 -28.56 30.79 9.71
CA PHE A 893 -29.30 29.57 9.98
C PHE A 893 -28.36 28.36 9.95
N ILE A 894 -28.27 27.66 11.08
CA ILE A 894 -27.42 26.47 11.23
C ILE A 894 -28.32 25.23 11.22
N ALA A 895 -28.30 24.51 10.10
CA ALA A 895 -29.01 23.24 9.93
C ALA A 895 -28.14 22.11 10.52
N ASN A 896 -28.27 21.87 11.83
CA ASN A 896 -27.40 20.97 12.60
C ASN A 896 -28.09 19.72 13.16
N ALA A 897 -29.43 19.70 13.26
CA ALA A 897 -30.14 18.52 13.76
C ALA A 897 -29.81 17.25 12.94
N GLY A 898 -29.47 16.16 13.64
CA GLY A 898 -29.14 14.88 13.02
C GLY A 898 -29.02 13.75 14.05
N MET A 899 -28.87 12.52 13.59
CA MET A 899 -28.66 11.34 14.43
C MET A 899 -27.88 10.23 13.71
N LEU A 900 -27.24 9.33 14.45
CA LEU A 900 -26.49 8.18 13.93
C LEU A 900 -27.32 6.90 14.14
N PRO A 901 -27.85 6.28 13.08
CA PRO A 901 -28.49 4.96 13.18
C PRO A 901 -27.54 3.90 13.73
N LYS A 902 -28.10 2.83 14.32
CA LYS A 902 -27.32 1.71 14.85
C LYS A 902 -26.43 1.10 13.77
N ALA A 903 -25.17 0.80 14.05
CA ALA A 903 -24.29 0.17 13.07
C ALA A 903 -24.74 -1.27 12.74
N GLY A 904 -24.64 -1.68 11.47
CA GLY A 904 -24.94 -3.03 11.00
C GLY A 904 -24.68 -3.21 9.49
N PRO A 905 -24.51 -4.47 9.03
CA PRO A 905 -24.31 -4.77 7.60
C PRO A 905 -25.59 -4.47 6.80
N VAL A 906 -25.46 -4.22 5.49
CA VAL A 906 -26.61 -3.98 4.59
C VAL A 906 -27.54 -5.19 4.58
N TYR A 907 -26.98 -6.39 4.45
CA TYR A 907 -27.75 -7.63 4.49
C TYR A 907 -28.24 -7.91 5.90
N GLY A 908 -29.57 -7.95 6.06
CA GLY A 908 -30.21 -8.19 7.36
C GLY A 908 -30.34 -6.94 8.25
N TYR A 909 -30.11 -5.74 7.73
CA TYR A 909 -30.32 -4.50 8.49
C TYR A 909 -31.80 -4.25 8.81
N ASP A 910 -32.07 -3.65 9.97
CA ASP A 910 -33.43 -3.27 10.37
C ASP A 910 -33.96 -2.11 9.52
N GLU A 911 -34.99 -2.36 8.72
CA GLU A 911 -35.66 -1.37 7.88
C GLU A 911 -36.15 -0.16 8.68
N ALA A 912 -36.65 -0.36 9.90
CA ALA A 912 -37.17 0.73 10.74
C ALA A 912 -36.05 1.70 11.17
N GLN A 913 -34.87 1.17 11.50
CA GLN A 913 -33.68 1.98 11.82
C GLN A 913 -33.21 2.79 10.61
N LEU A 914 -33.21 2.19 9.42
CA LEU A 914 -32.86 2.90 8.18
C LEU A 914 -33.85 4.04 7.90
N ARG A 915 -35.16 3.77 7.99
CA ARG A 915 -36.21 4.78 7.79
C ARG A 915 -36.08 5.93 8.78
N GLN A 916 -35.83 5.63 10.06
CA GLN A 916 -35.62 6.67 11.07
C GLN A 916 -34.41 7.57 10.75
N GLY A 917 -33.30 6.96 10.29
CA GLY A 917 -32.11 7.70 9.86
C GLY A 917 -32.38 8.64 8.69
N LEU A 918 -33.14 8.18 7.68
CA LEU A 918 -33.55 8.99 6.53
C LEU A 918 -34.50 10.12 6.94
N GLU A 919 -35.49 9.82 7.79
CA GLU A 919 -36.47 10.80 8.27
C GLU A 919 -35.79 11.97 8.99
N ILE A 920 -34.82 11.70 9.85
CA ILE A 920 -34.14 12.75 10.62
C ILE A 920 -33.07 13.46 9.80
N ASN A 921 -32.18 12.71 9.14
CA ASN A 921 -31.00 13.31 8.48
C ASN A 921 -31.28 13.85 7.08
N VAL A 922 -32.35 13.41 6.40
CA VAL A 922 -32.75 13.89 5.06
C VAL A 922 -34.00 14.76 5.17
N ILE A 923 -35.13 14.19 5.61
CA ILE A 923 -36.42 14.91 5.67
C ILE A 923 -36.37 16.05 6.69
N GLY A 924 -35.67 15.86 7.81
CA GLY A 924 -35.44 16.92 8.80
C GLY A 924 -34.72 18.16 8.23
N VAL A 925 -33.71 17.93 7.40
CA VAL A 925 -32.96 19.01 6.73
C VAL A 925 -33.83 19.65 5.65
N PHE A 926 -34.54 18.84 4.87
CA PHE A 926 -35.48 19.31 3.85
C PHE A 926 -36.53 20.27 4.42
N ASN A 927 -37.23 19.85 5.48
CA ASN A 927 -38.26 20.65 6.14
C ASN A 927 -37.69 21.95 6.71
N SER A 928 -36.48 21.90 7.27
CA SER A 928 -35.79 23.09 7.79
C SER A 928 -35.47 24.10 6.68
N LEU A 929 -34.97 23.63 5.54
CA LEU A 929 -34.66 24.46 4.37
C LEU A 929 -35.92 24.92 3.62
N GLN A 930 -37.03 24.20 3.74
CA GLN A 930 -38.32 24.63 3.18
C GLN A 930 -38.94 25.76 4.02
N ALA A 931 -38.83 25.70 5.36
CA ALA A 931 -39.41 26.67 6.26
C ALA A 931 -38.61 27.99 6.38
N PHE A 932 -37.31 27.95 6.13
CA PHE A 932 -36.39 29.08 6.35
C PHE A 932 -36.50 30.26 5.35
N PRO A 933 -36.55 30.07 4.02
CA PRO A 933 -36.41 31.17 3.04
C PRO A 933 -37.37 32.36 3.22
N PRO A 934 -38.67 32.18 3.55
CA PRO A 934 -39.58 33.30 3.79
C PRO A 934 -39.19 34.17 4.99
N LEU A 935 -38.41 33.61 5.92
CA LEU A 935 -38.02 34.20 7.19
C LEU A 935 -36.60 34.79 7.17
N ALA A 936 -35.86 34.55 6.08
CA ALA A 936 -34.49 34.99 5.91
C ALA A 936 -34.38 36.52 5.73
N SER A 937 -33.34 37.10 6.32
CA SER A 937 -32.92 38.47 6.02
C SER A 937 -32.23 38.53 4.64
N PRO A 938 -32.15 39.72 4.01
CA PRO A 938 -31.34 39.88 2.80
C PRO A 938 -29.88 39.50 3.04
N GLY A 939 -29.34 38.60 2.23
CA GLY A 939 -27.96 38.12 2.36
C GLY A 939 -27.74 37.11 3.48
N ALA A 940 -28.82 36.48 3.98
CA ALA A 940 -28.73 35.46 5.02
C ALA A 940 -27.79 34.31 4.65
N LYS A 941 -27.23 33.68 5.67
CA LYS A 941 -26.28 32.58 5.56
C LYS A 941 -26.90 31.29 6.09
N VAL A 942 -26.67 30.18 5.40
CA VAL A 942 -27.06 28.83 5.81
C VAL A 942 -25.81 27.99 5.93
N ILE A 943 -25.62 27.36 7.08
CA ILE A 943 -24.52 26.42 7.29
C ILE A 943 -25.11 25.07 7.63
N TYR A 944 -24.89 24.09 6.76
CA TYR A 944 -25.34 22.72 6.95
C TYR A 944 -24.25 21.89 7.61
N VAL A 945 -24.54 21.34 8.80
CA VAL A 945 -23.62 20.44 9.50
C VAL A 945 -23.83 19.02 8.98
N GLY A 946 -23.03 18.67 7.97
CA GLY A 946 -23.09 17.41 7.24
C GLY A 946 -22.31 16.29 7.91
N SER A 947 -21.65 15.47 7.10
CA SER A 947 -20.66 14.50 7.55
C SER A 947 -19.72 14.15 6.40
N GLY A 948 -18.44 13.92 6.70
CA GLY A 948 -17.44 13.45 5.75
C GLY A 948 -17.80 12.08 5.19
N ILE A 949 -18.45 11.24 5.99
CA ILE A 949 -18.84 9.90 5.57
C ILE A 949 -19.83 9.86 4.40
N GLY A 950 -20.48 10.99 4.07
CA GLY A 950 -21.32 11.11 2.89
C GLY A 950 -20.56 11.10 1.55
N HIS A 951 -19.23 11.19 1.55
CA HIS A 951 -18.41 11.11 0.32
C HIS A 951 -17.18 10.20 0.46
N TRP A 952 -17.01 9.51 1.58
CA TRP A 952 -15.91 8.57 1.80
C TRP A 952 -16.22 7.22 1.14
N ALA A 953 -15.18 6.53 0.66
CA ALA A 953 -15.30 5.14 0.24
C ALA A 953 -15.60 4.23 1.45
N PRO A 954 -16.23 3.05 1.27
CA PRO A 954 -16.37 2.07 2.34
C PRO A 954 -15.01 1.67 2.92
N MET A 955 -14.85 1.75 4.24
CA MET A 955 -13.60 1.48 4.97
C MET A 955 -13.79 0.34 5.96
N ALA A 956 -12.77 -0.53 6.08
CA ALA A 956 -12.79 -1.66 7.01
C ALA A 956 -12.76 -1.20 8.48
N GLU A 957 -12.20 -0.01 8.72
CA GLU A 957 -12.04 0.63 10.03
C GLU A 957 -13.35 1.21 10.58
N VAL A 958 -14.36 1.42 9.73
CA VAL A 958 -15.68 1.96 10.12
C VAL A 958 -16.81 1.10 9.54
N PRO A 959 -16.93 -0.18 9.96
CA PRO A 959 -17.91 -1.09 9.37
C PRO A 959 -19.34 -0.74 9.80
N GLY A 960 -20.32 -0.98 8.91
CA GLY A 960 -21.74 -1.02 9.26
C GLY A 960 -22.47 0.33 9.36
N VAL A 961 -21.88 1.44 8.90
CA VAL A 961 -22.50 2.79 8.96
C VAL A 961 -23.17 3.23 7.66
N PHE A 962 -23.49 2.29 6.77
CA PHE A 962 -24.01 2.57 5.42
C PHE A 962 -25.28 3.44 5.44
N GLY A 963 -26.21 3.20 6.38
CA GLY A 963 -27.48 3.93 6.47
C GLY A 963 -27.26 5.41 6.81
N TYR A 964 -26.27 5.70 7.65
CA TYR A 964 -25.87 7.07 7.97
C TYR A 964 -25.16 7.74 6.79
N ALA A 965 -24.24 7.04 6.14
CA ALA A 965 -23.53 7.51 4.95
C ALA A 965 -24.49 7.87 3.82
N ALA A 966 -25.42 6.98 3.50
CA ALA A 966 -26.45 7.20 2.48
C ALA A 966 -27.32 8.43 2.80
N ALA A 967 -27.76 8.57 4.06
CA ALA A 967 -28.59 9.70 4.47
C ALA A 967 -27.83 11.05 4.40
N LYS A 968 -26.58 11.09 4.85
CA LYS A 968 -25.75 12.31 4.80
C LYS A 968 -25.38 12.69 3.36
N ALA A 969 -25.09 11.70 2.50
CA ALA A 969 -24.85 11.93 1.07
C ALA A 969 -26.09 12.53 0.37
N ALA A 970 -27.28 11.98 0.63
CA ALA A 970 -28.53 12.48 0.08
C ALA A 970 -28.83 13.93 0.51
N ALA A 971 -28.64 14.24 1.80
CA ALA A 971 -28.84 15.58 2.33
C ALA A 971 -27.84 16.59 1.75
N LEU A 972 -26.56 16.20 1.58
CA LEU A 972 -25.55 17.06 0.96
C LEU A 972 -25.94 17.48 -0.46
N LYS A 973 -26.39 16.52 -1.30
CA LYS A 973 -26.81 16.82 -2.67
C LYS A 973 -28.04 17.74 -2.70
N MET A 974 -28.98 17.54 -1.79
CA MET A 974 -30.14 18.42 -1.66
C MET A 974 -29.74 19.86 -1.26
N VAL A 975 -28.79 20.02 -0.34
CA VAL A 975 -28.27 21.33 0.08
C VAL A 975 -27.57 22.05 -1.08
N ASP A 976 -26.84 21.33 -1.93
CA ASP A 976 -26.22 21.89 -3.13
C ASP A 976 -27.26 22.50 -4.09
N TYR A 977 -28.38 21.80 -4.33
CA TYR A 977 -29.49 22.32 -5.14
C TYR A 977 -30.17 23.53 -4.48
N PHE A 978 -30.42 23.46 -3.17
CA PHE A 978 -30.98 24.59 -2.43
C PHE A 978 -30.09 25.84 -2.57
N ALA A 979 -28.77 25.68 -2.48
CA ALA A 979 -27.81 26.78 -2.67
C ALA A 979 -27.86 27.37 -4.09
N PHE A 980 -27.98 26.52 -5.10
CA PHE A 980 -28.07 26.93 -6.50
C PHE A 980 -29.37 27.69 -6.80
N GLU A 981 -30.50 27.19 -6.30
CA GLU A 981 -31.83 27.79 -6.49
C GLU A 981 -32.02 29.10 -5.71
N ASN A 982 -31.22 29.31 -4.66
CA ASN A 982 -31.30 30.48 -3.79
C ASN A 982 -29.97 31.28 -3.79
N PRO A 983 -29.55 31.87 -4.92
CA PRO A 983 -28.22 32.49 -5.06
C PRO A 983 -27.99 33.70 -4.13
N LYS A 984 -29.07 34.30 -3.60
CA LYS A 984 -29.01 35.40 -2.63
C LYS A 984 -28.69 34.93 -1.20
N ILE A 985 -28.78 33.63 -0.94
CA ILE A 985 -28.47 33.01 0.35
C ILE A 985 -27.07 32.41 0.24
N HIS A 986 -26.21 32.69 1.22
CA HIS A 986 -24.86 32.11 1.26
C HIS A 986 -24.92 30.76 1.96
N VAL A 987 -24.78 29.67 1.20
CA VAL A 987 -24.90 28.30 1.72
C VAL A 987 -23.53 27.62 1.72
N VAL A 988 -23.16 27.00 2.84
CA VAL A 988 -21.94 26.19 2.98
C VAL A 988 -22.25 24.91 3.74
N SER A 989 -21.66 23.79 3.31
CA SER A 989 -21.76 22.51 4.00
C SER A 989 -20.45 22.20 4.72
N ILE A 990 -20.52 21.72 5.96
CA ILE A 990 -19.33 21.43 6.79
C ILE A 990 -19.32 19.97 7.28
N GLN A 991 -18.16 19.33 7.20
CA GLN A 991 -17.81 18.16 8.01
C GLN A 991 -17.28 18.64 9.36
N PRO A 992 -17.98 18.41 10.49
CA PRO A 992 -17.60 18.99 11.77
C PRO A 992 -16.39 18.35 12.46
N GLY A 993 -15.81 17.28 11.92
CA GLY A 993 -14.80 16.46 12.60
C GLY A 993 -15.40 15.21 13.27
N ILE A 994 -14.57 14.45 13.99
CA ILE A 994 -14.95 13.26 14.75
C ILE A 994 -15.06 13.62 16.23
N ILE A 995 -16.26 14.02 16.64
CA ILE A 995 -16.54 14.59 17.96
C ILE A 995 -17.37 13.61 18.79
N ALA A 996 -16.96 13.39 20.04
CA ALA A 996 -17.79 12.71 21.02
C ALA A 996 -19.00 13.58 21.36
N THR A 997 -20.18 13.17 20.90
CA THR A 997 -21.46 13.81 21.21
C THR A 997 -22.48 12.73 21.56
N GLY A 998 -23.63 13.13 22.11
CA GLY A 998 -24.73 12.19 22.36
C GLY A 998 -25.29 11.48 21.11
N ILE A 999 -24.84 11.86 19.91
CA ILE A 999 -25.14 11.14 18.65
C ILE A 999 -24.26 9.88 18.51
N ASN A 1000 -23.10 9.80 19.18
CA ASN A 1000 -22.18 8.67 19.13
C ASN A 1000 -21.83 8.17 20.55
N PRO A 1001 -22.77 7.50 21.25
CA PRO A 1001 -22.64 7.16 22.67
C PRO A 1001 -21.54 6.14 22.98
N ASP A 1002 -21.09 5.37 21.98
CA ASP A 1002 -20.02 4.37 22.12
C ASP A 1002 -18.61 4.98 21.99
N LEU A 1003 -18.51 6.27 21.64
CA LEU A 1003 -17.25 7.02 21.53
C LEU A 1003 -17.04 7.84 22.81
N SER A 1004 -16.29 7.30 23.77
CA SER A 1004 -16.07 7.95 25.06
C SER A 1004 -15.19 9.21 24.99
N VAL A 1005 -14.38 9.36 23.92
CA VAL A 1005 -13.54 10.54 23.64
C VAL A 1005 -13.47 10.76 22.13
N GLY A 1006 -13.77 11.98 21.65
CA GLY A 1006 -13.65 12.35 20.23
C GLY A 1006 -12.21 12.71 19.86
N PHE A 1007 -11.82 12.56 18.59
CA PHE A 1007 -10.51 13.02 18.11
C PHE A 1007 -10.43 14.54 18.01
N ASP A 1008 -11.57 15.20 17.85
CA ASP A 1008 -11.70 16.65 17.73
C ASP A 1008 -12.55 17.22 18.88
N THR A 1009 -12.24 18.45 19.32
CA THR A 1009 -13.04 19.14 20.33
C THR A 1009 -14.33 19.71 19.73
N VAL A 1010 -15.38 19.84 20.54
CA VAL A 1010 -16.68 20.33 20.07
C VAL A 1010 -16.63 21.81 19.66
N GLU A 1011 -15.67 22.54 20.21
CA GLU A 1011 -15.40 23.95 19.94
C GLU A 1011 -14.82 24.16 18.53
N LEU A 1012 -14.06 23.20 17.98
CA LEU A 1012 -13.43 23.32 16.66
C LEU A 1012 -14.46 23.68 15.56
N PRO A 1013 -15.49 22.85 15.28
CA PRO A 1013 -16.48 23.20 14.28
C PRO A 1013 -17.33 24.40 14.69
N ALA A 1014 -17.56 24.63 15.99
CA ALA A 1014 -18.32 25.79 16.44
C ALA A 1014 -17.64 27.10 16.05
N HIS A 1015 -16.33 27.20 16.28
CA HIS A 1015 -15.52 28.36 15.91
C HIS A 1015 -15.38 28.48 14.39
N PHE A 1016 -15.17 27.35 13.71
CA PHE A 1016 -15.10 27.32 12.24
C PHE A 1016 -16.43 27.76 11.60
N ILE A 1017 -17.58 27.42 12.18
CA ILE A 1017 -18.91 27.88 11.74
C ILE A 1017 -19.05 29.40 11.90
N VAL A 1018 -18.51 30.00 12.97
CA VAL A 1018 -18.48 31.47 13.11
C VAL A 1018 -17.64 32.09 11.99
N TRP A 1019 -16.49 31.51 11.66
CA TRP A 1019 -15.67 31.94 10.52
C TRP A 1019 -16.42 31.80 9.18
N LEU A 1020 -17.09 30.67 8.93
CA LEU A 1020 -17.93 30.47 7.74
C LEU A 1020 -19.07 31.48 7.63
N ALA A 1021 -19.57 31.99 8.76
CA ALA A 1021 -20.59 33.02 8.80
C ALA A 1021 -20.03 34.45 8.60
N SER A 1022 -18.72 34.64 8.47
CA SER A 1022 -18.08 35.94 8.23
C SER A 1022 -18.03 36.31 6.74
N GLU A 1023 -17.62 37.55 6.43
CA GLU A 1023 -17.41 37.98 5.04
C GLU A 1023 -16.16 37.34 4.42
N GLU A 1024 -15.15 36.99 5.22
CA GLU A 1024 -13.91 36.37 4.73
C GLU A 1024 -14.18 35.03 4.04
N ALA A 1025 -15.17 34.28 4.50
CA ALA A 1025 -15.53 32.97 3.96
C ALA A 1025 -16.47 33.05 2.74
N GLU A 1026 -16.77 34.23 2.19
CA GLU A 1026 -17.76 34.35 1.11
C GLU A 1026 -17.40 33.54 -0.15
N PHE A 1027 -16.12 33.32 -0.40
CA PHE A 1027 -15.63 32.50 -1.52
C PHE A 1027 -16.00 31.01 -1.41
N LEU A 1028 -16.39 30.53 -0.22
CA LEU A 1028 -16.81 29.15 0.04
C LEU A 1028 -18.29 28.90 -0.25
N ARG A 1029 -18.98 29.84 -0.90
CA ARG A 1029 -20.37 29.67 -1.32
C ARG A 1029 -20.54 28.39 -2.15
N SER A 1030 -21.50 27.56 -1.74
CA SER A 1030 -21.81 26.25 -2.34
C SER A 1030 -20.62 25.29 -2.33
N LYS A 1031 -19.81 25.31 -1.26
CA LYS A 1031 -18.70 24.38 -1.03
C LYS A 1031 -18.94 23.49 0.18
N PHE A 1032 -18.29 22.34 0.17
CA PHE A 1032 -18.19 21.37 1.25
C PHE A 1032 -16.78 21.43 1.86
N VAL A 1033 -16.68 21.78 3.14
CA VAL A 1033 -15.41 22.02 3.83
C VAL A 1033 -15.30 21.20 5.11
N TRP A 1034 -14.07 20.93 5.56
CA TRP A 1034 -13.84 20.22 6.82
C TRP A 1034 -13.39 21.20 7.88
N ALA A 1035 -13.97 21.12 9.08
CA ALA A 1035 -13.60 21.97 10.21
C ALA A 1035 -12.10 21.85 10.56
N ASN A 1036 -11.51 20.70 10.25
CA ASN A 1036 -10.10 20.42 10.48
C ASN A 1036 -9.15 21.17 9.53
N TRP A 1037 -9.64 21.70 8.41
CA TRP A 1037 -8.78 22.44 7.48
C TRP A 1037 -8.43 23.83 8.02
N ASP A 1038 -7.29 24.34 7.59
CA ASP A 1038 -6.84 25.67 7.99
C ASP A 1038 -7.54 26.77 7.18
N ALA A 1039 -8.33 27.58 7.88
CA ALA A 1039 -9.14 28.65 7.33
C ALA A 1039 -8.28 29.76 6.69
N GLN A 1040 -7.08 30.02 7.22
CA GLN A 1040 -6.16 30.99 6.64
C GLN A 1040 -5.61 30.47 5.32
N GLU A 1041 -5.21 29.20 5.25
CA GLU A 1041 -4.79 28.56 4.00
C GLU A 1041 -5.92 28.54 2.97
N LEU A 1042 -7.15 28.20 3.37
CA LEU A 1042 -8.32 28.27 2.49
C LEU A 1042 -8.50 29.69 1.94
N LEU A 1043 -8.36 30.72 2.78
CA LEU A 1043 -8.47 32.12 2.37
C LEU A 1043 -7.37 32.51 1.37
N THR A 1044 -6.12 32.05 1.56
CA THR A 1044 -5.04 32.31 0.57
C THR A 1044 -5.32 31.70 -0.80
N ARG A 1045 -6.12 30.63 -0.85
CA ARG A 1045 -6.56 29.93 -2.08
C ARG A 1045 -7.95 30.35 -2.55
N ALA A 1046 -8.52 31.44 -1.99
CA ALA A 1046 -9.91 31.84 -2.26
C ALA A 1046 -10.21 32.02 -3.75
N LYS A 1047 -9.29 32.60 -4.52
CA LYS A 1047 -9.47 32.80 -5.97
C LYS A 1047 -9.56 31.47 -6.73
N GLU A 1048 -8.71 30.51 -6.39
CA GLU A 1048 -8.69 29.16 -6.97
C GLU A 1048 -9.98 28.41 -6.62
N ILE A 1049 -10.32 28.35 -5.34
CA ILE A 1049 -11.50 27.63 -4.84
C ILE A 1049 -12.79 28.20 -5.44
N LYS A 1050 -12.88 29.52 -5.57
CA LYS A 1050 -14.03 30.21 -6.17
C LYS A 1050 -14.17 29.97 -7.67
N SER A 1051 -13.05 29.89 -8.40
CA SER A 1051 -13.04 29.79 -9.87
C SER A 1051 -13.07 28.35 -10.41
N THR A 1052 -13.00 27.36 -9.53
CA THR A 1052 -12.93 25.93 -9.90
C THR A 1052 -14.02 25.10 -9.24
N MET A 1053 -14.12 23.83 -9.64
CA MET A 1053 -15.01 22.83 -9.03
C MET A 1053 -14.47 22.26 -7.70
N LEU A 1054 -13.34 22.77 -7.21
CA LEU A 1054 -12.80 22.35 -5.91
C LEU A 1054 -13.83 22.52 -4.80
N LEU A 1055 -13.80 21.57 -3.86
CA LEU A 1055 -14.66 21.52 -2.67
C LEU A 1055 -16.15 21.41 -2.99
N ARG A 1056 -16.51 20.84 -4.14
CA ARG A 1056 -17.88 20.43 -4.46
C ARG A 1056 -17.97 18.92 -4.47
N ILE A 1057 -19.14 18.40 -4.07
CA ILE A 1057 -19.38 16.95 -4.14
C ILE A 1057 -19.69 16.60 -5.59
N THR A 1058 -18.70 15.94 -6.20
CA THR A 1058 -18.70 15.54 -7.61
C THR A 1058 -18.38 14.05 -7.68
N LEU A 1059 -18.68 13.44 -8.82
CA LEU A 1059 -18.24 12.08 -9.10
C LEU A 1059 -16.75 12.13 -9.44
N ASN A 1060 -15.92 11.50 -8.62
CA ASN A 1060 -14.48 11.43 -8.87
C ASN A 1060 -14.22 10.78 -10.23
N GLY A 1061 -13.30 11.34 -11.02
CA GLY A 1061 -12.99 10.87 -12.37
C GLY A 1061 -13.82 11.50 -13.51
N VAL A 1062 -14.94 12.18 -13.19
CA VAL A 1062 -15.81 12.82 -14.20
C VAL A 1062 -15.70 14.35 -14.10
N ASP A 1063 -15.00 14.97 -15.07
CA ASP A 1063 -14.97 16.42 -15.22
C ASP A 1063 -16.39 16.94 -15.59
N MET A 1064 -16.96 17.80 -14.74
CA MET A 1064 -18.28 18.43 -14.91
C MET A 1064 -18.21 19.90 -15.31
#